data_AF-A0AAD7UNR4-F1
#
_entry.id   AF-A0AAD7UNR4-F1
#
_cell.length_a   1.000
_cell.length_b   1.000
_cell.length_c   1.000
_cell.angle_alpha   90.00
_cell.angle_beta   90.00
_cell.angle_gamma   90.00
#
_symmetry.space_group_name_H-M   'P 1'
#
loop_
_entity.id
_entity.type
_entity.pdbx_description
1 polymer ?
#
loop_
_entity_poly.entity_id
_entity_poly.type
_entity_poly.pdbx_seq_one_letter_code
_entity_poly.pdbx_strand_id
1 'polypeptide(L)'
;MNDACDASSGCVEYWLPRFPEIGTSATFLGDHVTMGVATNGVEFTTDPLVNMFDSCGAHVYLKTRAYHYHLSPLCIMEKMGLVTPLNVIEVAAANASTRYWPQMGEPGPLIGYALDGFGIYAPYDESGMLLTTNDLDECNGLMVGNEYRYYVSPDAPYVPQCLKGTVIGTTEFSTPDPLKACPKRGRNVTYVAADEVPAMIEGLSCALTTSVTGYLACLHEDVHGKTTNLQTVEELRLCGAGYGVLESLSDSSYVLKYTLDATGNKNAMMMLNSTTKTAELMVTVEGMANGNVLESAEILIVGEPISFTGYLVDLFCWNQPGHVGIDGTPLETNPGRHANWCMRDVQVCRDNGFGVLEELEDGTYALKYSFDTAGNTNALAFVDRIVKFDDIVVVATGVPSAGGILMNATMDLLGGDVAGDVAPPTLTPTMTSDSCMFESDDPDYDYMTNLDANIKIHWTIETEGDEDDAFYPALRAQVTKSSDGWVGLGFSTDEFMASSDAVISTDGHSPQKYFLEDTTPVLSGAQTLAGTSTEVIDGTLVMTFTKKLAEGGEVEIGASGTDWGYVLYAYGHGSFMYHASRGAVRLDFTPVCEPHATTAPTVDPDFAGGSSEGGDASSCNSDDPGYAFALALDSSLVFYWNIVETGDQMASFYPALEGRLLKRGGGYSSLAVSEDSFMAGSEAIVGEDGKIPAKYELTSRTVSGVSRRRQSSQTLVDASCESKMIDGESYLDCRFTKQMAESGEIEIVTVGTNTFLWAHGSGSLSYHSGNRGVIELDLSSCEANVKSIKPVSSSAIKAHGALMIVAWAWFAPIGVIFSRLKTVALRAGYMKTWLYAHLFVQVVALVFTAAGFVMAYKAIKDADGVDHMTYRHPKLGMGVIYAGATQLLMGLLRPHAPSRDEPKLVRRWIFEILHRVVGYGALVLAVIAMLSGINKAMELDHISAVRPWNIAVIMPVVLTAFVLIATTIYVYITAEPPNTTRVAFADYEKANAYKGGEQKGELDTATVLHAKGSDVTPAM
;
A
#
# COMPACT_ATOMS: atom_id res chain seq x y z
N MET A 1 40.00 19.51 34.15
CA MET A 1 39.46 20.29 33.02
C MET A 1 40.04 19.65 31.77
N ASN A 2 39.35 18.62 31.25
CA ASN A 2 39.77 17.91 30.06
C ASN A 2 38.74 18.22 28.98
N ASP A 3 39.18 18.93 27.95
CA ASP A 3 38.61 19.21 26.63
C ASP A 3 37.28 18.51 26.30
N ALA A 4 36.16 19.20 26.56
CA ALA A 4 34.83 18.77 26.11
C ALA A 4 34.43 19.38 24.75
N CYS A 5 34.98 20.54 24.38
CA CYS A 5 34.84 21.10 23.03
C CYS A 5 36.22 21.36 22.41
N ASP A 6 36.64 20.50 21.49
CA ASP A 6 37.75 20.84 20.58
C ASP A 6 37.23 21.86 19.56
N ALA A 7 37.95 22.96 19.36
CA ALA A 7 37.63 23.96 18.32
C ALA A 7 37.48 23.34 16.91
N SER A 8 37.94 22.10 16.72
CA SER A 8 37.77 21.33 15.49
C SER A 8 36.36 20.74 15.23
N SER A 9 35.38 20.91 16.13
CA SER A 9 34.05 20.27 15.99
C SER A 9 32.83 21.19 15.82
N GLY A 10 32.92 22.51 15.99
CA GLY A 10 31.76 23.40 15.74
C GLY A 10 30.60 23.23 16.72
N CYS A 11 30.90 22.94 17.99
CA CYS A 11 29.92 22.79 19.07
C CYS A 11 29.51 24.16 19.64
N VAL A 12 28.23 24.28 20.02
CA VAL A 12 27.65 25.35 20.84
C VAL A 12 27.32 24.79 22.21
N GLU A 13 27.76 25.47 23.27
CA GLU A 13 27.49 25.10 24.65
C GLU A 13 26.42 26.02 25.26
N TYR A 14 25.38 25.44 25.86
CA TYR A 14 24.35 26.15 26.63
C TYR A 14 24.52 25.87 28.13
N TRP A 15 24.55 26.94 28.93
CA TRP A 15 24.65 26.88 30.38
C TRP A 15 23.32 27.23 31.02
N LEU A 16 22.53 26.22 31.42
CA LEU A 16 21.17 26.41 31.90
C LEU A 16 21.04 26.33 33.43
N PRO A 17 20.30 27.24 34.09
CA PRO A 17 20.03 27.15 35.52
C PRO A 17 19.39 25.81 35.90
N ARG A 18 20.04 25.07 36.80
CA ARG A 18 19.55 23.75 37.26
C ARG A 18 18.31 23.85 38.13
N PHE A 19 18.14 24.97 38.83
CA PHE A 19 17.01 25.24 39.72
C PHE A 19 16.43 26.61 39.36
N PRO A 20 15.59 26.67 38.32
CA PRO A 20 15.02 27.93 37.87
C PRO A 20 14.01 28.47 38.89
N GLU A 21 14.06 29.78 39.17
CA GLU A 21 13.12 30.48 40.05
C GLU A 21 12.30 31.49 39.25
N ILE A 22 10.98 31.54 39.49
CA ILE A 22 10.06 32.46 38.79
C ILE A 22 10.39 33.91 39.21
N GLY A 23 10.69 34.75 38.22
CA GLY A 23 10.94 36.17 38.39
C GLY A 23 9.68 36.98 38.61
N THR A 24 9.86 38.20 39.14
CA THR A 24 8.77 39.14 39.38
C THR A 24 8.18 39.75 38.10
N SER A 25 8.85 39.58 36.96
CA SER A 25 8.46 40.09 35.64
C SER A 25 9.05 39.20 34.54
N ALA A 26 8.31 39.01 33.45
CA ALA A 26 8.81 38.33 32.25
C ALA A 26 9.84 39.17 31.48
N THR A 27 10.84 38.50 30.90
CA THR A 27 11.87 39.07 30.02
C THR A 27 11.54 38.70 28.57
N PHE A 28 10.99 39.65 27.81
CA PHE A 28 10.71 39.45 26.39
C PHE A 28 11.99 39.45 25.57
N LEU A 29 12.12 38.43 24.72
CA LEU A 29 13.24 38.30 23.80
C LEU A 29 12.92 39.07 22.51
N GLY A 30 13.95 39.61 21.86
CA GLY A 30 13.79 40.30 20.58
C GLY A 30 13.62 39.33 19.41
N ASP A 31 13.42 39.89 18.23
CA ASP A 31 13.28 39.15 16.98
C ASP A 31 14.55 38.32 16.66
N HIS A 32 14.34 37.08 16.22
CA HIS A 32 15.35 36.07 15.93
C HIS A 32 16.37 35.79 17.06
N VAL A 33 15.92 35.75 18.31
CA VAL A 33 16.76 35.41 19.47
C VAL A 33 16.53 33.97 19.92
N THR A 34 17.60 33.25 20.25
CA THR A 34 17.49 31.89 20.81
C THR A 34 16.75 31.94 22.15
N MET A 35 15.59 31.30 22.22
CA MET A 35 14.76 31.13 23.41
C MET A 35 15.26 29.97 24.28
N GLY A 36 15.73 28.90 23.63
CA GLY A 36 16.06 27.65 24.28
C GLY A 36 16.57 26.61 23.30
N VAL A 37 16.74 25.38 23.76
CA VAL A 37 17.27 24.28 22.96
C VAL A 37 16.41 23.02 23.10
N ALA A 38 16.09 22.38 21.98
CA ALA A 38 15.38 21.12 21.92
C ALA A 38 16.27 19.95 22.36
N THR A 39 15.65 18.85 22.76
CA THR A 39 16.37 17.62 23.17
C THR A 39 17.19 16.97 22.05
N ASN A 40 16.98 17.37 20.79
CA ASN A 40 17.83 16.99 19.65
C ASN A 40 18.94 18.01 19.32
N GLY A 41 19.13 19.02 20.17
CA GLY A 41 20.20 20.01 20.05
C GLY A 41 19.92 21.16 19.08
N VAL A 42 18.70 21.27 18.56
CA VAL A 42 18.26 22.35 17.66
C VAL A 42 17.68 23.50 18.48
N GLU A 43 17.99 24.73 18.11
CA GLU A 43 17.53 25.93 18.83
C GLU A 43 16.04 26.22 18.62
N PHE A 44 15.38 26.73 19.65
CA PHE A 44 14.10 27.44 19.54
C PHE A 44 14.39 28.93 19.41
N THR A 45 13.76 29.61 18.46
CA THR A 45 14.02 31.03 18.19
C THR A 45 12.73 31.83 18.21
N THR A 46 12.77 33.01 18.80
CA THR A 46 11.65 33.97 18.83
C THR A 46 11.54 34.72 17.51
N ASP A 47 10.39 34.70 16.82
CA ASP A 47 10.08 35.64 15.72
C ASP A 47 8.62 35.52 15.22
N PRO A 48 8.00 36.58 14.64
CA PRO A 48 6.69 36.51 14.00
C PRO A 48 6.81 36.43 12.47
N LEU A 49 7.00 35.21 11.94
CA LEU A 49 6.67 34.78 10.56
C LEU A 49 7.05 35.69 9.38
N VAL A 50 8.07 35.30 8.58
CA VAL A 50 8.02 35.38 7.09
C VAL A 50 8.85 34.26 6.42
N ASN A 51 8.15 33.35 5.75
CA ASN A 51 8.49 32.46 4.62
C ASN A 51 9.58 31.37 4.73
N MET A 52 9.16 30.16 4.34
CA MET A 52 9.92 28.92 4.07
C MET A 52 10.47 28.20 5.32
N PHE A 53 9.56 27.59 6.07
CA PHE A 53 9.91 26.51 7.00
C PHE A 53 9.87 25.16 6.27
N ASP A 54 10.68 24.22 6.72
CA ASP A 54 10.58 22.84 6.28
C ASP A 54 9.46 22.07 7.01
N SER A 55 9.32 20.80 6.68
CA SER A 55 8.33 19.89 7.26
C SER A 55 8.52 19.64 8.77
N CYS A 56 9.62 20.10 9.37
CA CYS A 56 9.86 20.03 10.80
C CYS A 56 9.49 21.33 11.54
N GLY A 57 9.07 22.37 10.83
CA GLY A 57 8.73 23.68 11.41
C GLY A 57 9.96 24.55 11.71
N ALA A 58 11.07 24.31 11.01
CA ALA A 58 12.34 25.00 11.18
C ALA A 58 12.94 25.50 9.86
N HIS A 59 13.99 26.33 9.93
CA HIS A 59 14.80 26.71 8.78
C HIS A 59 16.25 27.02 9.18
N VAL A 60 17.13 27.24 8.18
CA VAL A 60 18.53 27.63 8.41
C VAL A 60 18.68 29.14 8.35
N TYR A 61 19.20 29.77 9.41
CA TYR A 61 19.49 31.21 9.36
C TYR A 61 20.74 31.46 8.53
N LEU A 62 20.61 32.14 7.39
CA LEU A 62 21.70 32.29 6.43
C LEU A 62 22.97 32.97 6.99
N LYS A 63 22.84 33.80 8.05
CA LYS A 63 23.98 34.48 8.67
C LYS A 63 24.80 33.59 9.62
N THR A 64 24.13 32.74 10.40
CA THR A 64 24.80 31.85 11.37
C THR A 64 24.94 30.42 10.86
N ARG A 65 24.26 30.09 9.76
CA ARG A 65 24.11 28.75 9.18
C ARG A 65 23.58 27.72 10.18
N ALA A 66 22.89 28.18 11.23
CA ALA A 66 22.27 27.35 12.25
C ALA A 66 20.81 27.02 11.87
N TYR A 67 20.47 25.74 11.94
CA TYR A 67 19.11 25.24 11.81
C TYR A 67 18.36 25.46 13.13
N HIS A 68 17.15 26.03 13.09
CA HIS A 68 16.41 26.42 14.30
C HIS A 68 14.88 26.43 14.07
N TYR A 69 14.12 26.13 15.11
CA TYR A 69 12.65 26.07 15.10
C TYR A 69 12.01 27.44 15.33
N HIS A 70 11.00 27.72 14.53
CA HIS A 70 10.08 28.85 14.68
C HIS A 70 8.66 28.40 15.03
N LEU A 71 8.29 27.18 14.63
CA LEU A 71 7.00 26.56 14.91
C LEU A 71 7.16 25.43 15.94
N SER A 72 6.04 24.83 16.35
CA SER A 72 6.11 23.58 17.13
C SER A 72 6.92 22.52 16.35
N PRO A 73 7.93 21.88 16.97
CA PRO A 73 8.92 21.08 16.25
C PRO A 73 8.37 19.69 15.89
N LEU A 74 7.64 19.60 14.77
CA LEU A 74 6.83 18.41 14.47
C LEU A 74 7.66 17.11 14.40
N CYS A 75 8.82 17.16 13.77
CA CYS A 75 9.67 15.98 13.59
C CYS A 75 10.21 15.38 14.89
N ILE A 76 10.47 16.19 15.93
CA ILE A 76 10.90 15.63 17.23
C ILE A 76 9.69 15.07 17.99
N MET A 77 8.54 15.74 17.90
CA MET A 77 7.30 15.27 18.53
C MET A 77 6.83 13.93 17.93
N GLU A 78 6.89 13.78 16.60
CA GLU A 78 6.57 12.54 15.90
C GLU A 78 7.53 11.40 16.31
N LYS A 79 8.84 11.68 16.38
CA LYS A 79 9.83 10.70 16.87
C LYS A 79 9.61 10.29 18.33
N MET A 80 8.98 11.15 19.13
CA MET A 80 8.58 10.87 20.50
C MET A 80 7.22 10.15 20.58
N GLY A 81 6.59 9.85 19.44
CA GLY A 81 5.35 9.09 19.35
C GLY A 81 4.08 9.93 19.52
N LEU A 82 4.17 11.27 19.43
CA LEU A 82 2.98 12.12 19.44
C LEU A 82 2.27 12.14 18.10
N VAL A 83 0.95 12.26 18.15
CA VAL A 83 0.13 12.52 16.96
C VAL A 83 0.22 14.00 16.63
N THR A 84 0.84 14.34 15.49
CA THR A 84 0.99 15.71 14.98
C THR A 84 0.10 15.95 13.76
N PRO A 85 -0.26 17.21 13.41
CA PRO A 85 -0.98 17.52 12.17
C PRO A 85 -0.18 17.08 10.92
N LEU A 86 -0.88 16.67 9.86
CA LEU A 86 -0.30 16.11 8.63
C LEU A 86 0.39 17.14 7.71
N ASN A 87 0.30 18.45 7.99
CA ASN A 87 0.83 19.51 7.11
C ASN A 87 1.30 20.76 7.89
N VAL A 88 2.60 21.13 7.79
CA VAL A 88 3.18 22.31 8.48
C VAL A 88 2.91 23.61 7.72
N ILE A 89 2.76 23.51 6.39
CA ILE A 89 2.47 24.66 5.52
C ILE A 89 1.06 25.18 5.79
N GLU A 90 0.10 24.30 6.12
CA GLU A 90 -1.25 24.68 6.55
C GLU A 90 -1.32 25.23 7.98
N VAL A 91 -0.46 24.74 8.90
CA VAL A 91 -0.36 25.27 10.27
C VAL A 91 0.18 26.71 10.29
N ALA A 92 1.08 27.06 9.36
CA ALA A 92 1.63 28.40 9.22
C ALA A 92 0.76 29.35 8.36
N ALA A 93 0.00 28.82 7.39
CA ALA A 93 -0.78 29.62 6.43
C ALA A 93 -2.16 30.07 6.94
N ALA A 94 -2.70 29.44 7.97
CA ALA A 94 -3.97 29.82 8.55
C ALA A 94 -3.80 30.09 10.05
N ASN A 95 -4.20 31.27 10.51
CA ASN A 95 -4.48 31.57 11.93
C ASN A 95 -5.63 30.69 12.52
N ALA A 96 -5.76 29.43 12.08
CA ALA A 96 -6.76 28.43 12.44
C ALA A 96 -6.08 27.07 12.72
N SER A 97 -4.90 27.11 13.33
CA SER A 97 -4.04 25.95 13.56
C SER A 97 -4.65 24.87 14.44
N THR A 98 -5.52 25.22 15.41
CA THR A 98 -6.13 24.25 16.33
C THR A 98 -7.00 23.19 15.63
N ARG A 99 -7.59 23.49 14.46
CA ARG A 99 -8.45 22.56 13.70
C ARG A 99 -7.71 21.30 13.23
N TYR A 100 -6.41 21.44 12.95
CA TYR A 100 -5.60 20.37 12.37
C TYR A 100 -4.89 19.53 13.43
N TRP A 101 -4.91 19.99 14.69
CA TRP A 101 -4.37 19.24 15.81
C TRP A 101 -5.44 18.32 16.43
N PRO A 102 -5.09 17.07 16.78
CA PRO A 102 -5.95 16.24 17.61
C PRO A 102 -6.29 16.97 18.90
N GLN A 103 -7.59 17.10 19.21
CA GLN A 103 -8.05 17.80 20.41
C GLN A 103 -7.72 17.04 21.71
N MET A 104 -7.50 15.73 21.59
CA MET A 104 -7.09 14.82 22.66
C MET A 104 -5.86 14.05 22.20
N GLY A 105 -4.88 13.90 23.09
CA GLY A 105 -3.63 13.19 22.88
C GLY A 105 -3.06 12.66 24.19
N GLU A 106 -1.81 12.19 24.17
CA GLU A 106 -1.07 11.90 25.39
C GLU A 106 -0.57 13.20 26.04
N PRO A 107 -0.38 13.25 27.37
CA PRO A 107 0.21 14.42 28.03
C PRO A 107 1.52 14.84 27.36
N GLY A 108 1.68 16.15 27.13
CA GLY A 108 2.79 16.68 26.35
C GLY A 108 4.13 16.34 27.01
N PRO A 109 5.04 15.58 26.37
CA PRO A 109 6.33 15.29 26.96
C PRO A 109 7.25 16.52 26.86
N LEU A 110 8.31 16.49 27.66
CA LEU A 110 9.38 17.48 27.63
C LEU A 110 10.14 17.37 26.29
N ILE A 111 10.14 18.43 25.50
CA ILE A 111 10.78 18.48 24.17
C ILE A 111 12.05 19.33 24.15
N GLY A 112 12.26 20.19 25.15
CA GLY A 112 13.47 21.02 25.28
C GLY A 112 13.53 21.81 26.58
N TYR A 113 14.52 22.70 26.69
CA TYR A 113 14.69 23.59 27.84
C TYR A 113 14.90 25.04 27.38
N ALA A 114 14.27 25.97 28.09
CA ALA A 114 14.46 27.39 27.90
C ALA A 114 15.80 27.85 28.47
N LEU A 115 16.32 29.00 28.01
CA LEU A 115 17.57 29.55 28.53
C LEU A 115 17.54 29.87 30.03
N ASP A 116 16.35 30.09 30.61
CA ASP A 116 16.19 30.31 32.05
C ASP A 116 16.11 29.02 32.88
N GLY A 117 16.16 27.85 32.23
CA GLY A 117 16.21 26.52 32.85
C GLY A 117 14.85 25.83 33.01
N PHE A 118 13.73 26.50 32.75
CA PHE A 118 12.42 25.83 32.75
C PHE A 118 12.23 24.93 31.51
N GLY A 119 11.50 23.83 31.67
CA GLY A 119 11.24 22.89 30.57
C GLY A 119 10.24 23.42 29.54
N ILE A 120 10.43 23.04 28.28
CA ILE A 120 9.54 23.30 27.15
C ILE A 120 8.86 21.99 26.77
N TYR A 121 7.53 21.96 26.76
CA TYR A 121 6.71 20.78 26.57
C TYR A 121 5.87 20.87 25.29
N ALA A 122 5.46 19.70 24.77
CA ALA A 122 4.52 19.60 23.64
C ALA A 122 3.12 20.12 24.03
N PRO A 123 2.24 20.49 23.09
CA PRO A 123 1.04 21.33 23.34
C PRO A 123 -0.13 20.59 23.99
N TYR A 124 0.10 19.66 24.91
CA TYR A 124 -0.95 18.88 25.58
C TYR A 124 -0.80 18.94 27.10
N ASP A 125 -1.90 19.16 27.81
CA ASP A 125 -1.91 19.21 29.27
C ASP A 125 -1.81 17.82 29.93
N GLU A 126 -1.80 17.76 31.27
CA GLU A 126 -1.70 16.51 32.05
C GLU A 126 -2.89 15.54 31.82
N SER A 127 -3.99 16.03 31.27
CA SER A 127 -5.15 15.22 30.90
C SER A 127 -5.17 14.79 29.43
N GLY A 128 -4.18 15.25 28.65
CA GLY A 128 -4.07 15.01 27.22
C GLY A 128 -4.88 15.98 26.36
N MET A 129 -5.38 17.08 26.92
CA MET A 129 -6.12 18.10 26.17
C MET A 129 -5.17 19.06 25.48
N LEU A 130 -5.44 19.41 24.22
CA LEU A 130 -4.63 20.37 23.46
C LEU A 130 -4.68 21.76 24.12
N LEU A 131 -3.51 22.32 24.43
CA LEU A 131 -3.33 23.66 25.00
C LEU A 131 -3.17 24.69 23.87
N THR A 132 -3.90 25.80 23.98
CA THR A 132 -3.79 26.96 23.09
C THR A 132 -3.19 28.14 23.85
N THR A 133 -2.82 29.23 23.16
CA THR A 133 -2.32 30.42 23.86
C THR A 133 -3.33 31.06 24.82
N ASN A 134 -4.63 30.78 24.67
CA ASN A 134 -5.65 31.24 25.62
C ASN A 134 -5.57 30.51 26.98
N ASP A 135 -4.97 29.32 27.01
CA ASP A 135 -4.83 28.49 28.20
C ASP A 135 -3.49 28.72 28.92
N LEU A 136 -2.59 29.49 28.29
CA LEU A 136 -1.22 29.76 28.73
C LEU A 136 -1.06 31.22 29.16
N ASP A 137 0.00 31.50 29.93
CA ASP A 137 0.35 32.86 30.34
C ASP A 137 1.07 33.66 29.23
N GLU A 138 1.48 34.89 29.52
CA GLU A 138 2.10 35.79 28.52
C GLU A 138 3.42 35.28 27.91
N CYS A 139 4.04 34.24 28.50
CA CYS A 139 5.22 33.58 27.96
C CYS A 139 4.93 32.18 27.42
N ASN A 140 3.69 31.87 27.05
CA ASN A 140 3.29 30.51 26.66
C ASN A 140 3.59 29.48 27.77
N GLY A 141 3.47 29.87 29.05
CA GLY A 141 3.74 29.00 30.18
C GLY A 141 2.50 28.68 31.02
N LEU A 142 2.57 27.61 31.80
CA LEU A 142 1.52 27.17 32.72
C LEU A 142 2.14 26.62 34.01
N MET A 143 1.52 26.95 35.15
CA MET A 143 1.86 26.36 36.44
C MET A 143 1.22 24.97 36.58
N VAL A 144 2.05 23.93 36.62
CA VAL A 144 1.62 22.56 36.89
C VAL A 144 2.11 22.16 38.29
N GLY A 145 1.20 22.21 39.27
CA GLY A 145 1.56 22.06 40.68
C GLY A 145 2.43 23.24 41.17
N ASN A 146 3.66 22.95 41.60
CA ASN A 146 4.64 23.96 42.02
C ASN A 146 5.72 24.23 40.95
N GLU A 147 5.57 23.68 39.75
CA GLU A 147 6.52 23.82 38.65
C GLU A 147 5.93 24.71 37.57
N TYR A 148 6.72 25.66 37.07
CA TYR A 148 6.38 26.46 35.90
C TYR A 148 6.95 25.77 34.65
N ARG A 149 6.13 25.63 33.61
CA ARG A 149 6.49 24.95 32.37
C ARG A 149 6.12 25.80 31.17
N TYR A 150 7.00 25.84 30.17
CA TYR A 150 6.67 26.39 28.87
C TYR A 150 6.04 25.34 27.98
N TYR A 151 5.19 25.80 27.06
CA TYR A 151 4.58 24.96 26.05
C TYR A 151 4.84 25.57 24.67
N VAL A 152 5.17 24.72 23.69
CA VAL A 152 4.89 25.10 22.30
C VAL A 152 3.37 25.05 22.11
N SER A 153 2.83 25.88 21.22
CA SER A 153 1.39 25.98 20.98
C SER A 153 1.06 25.78 19.50
N PRO A 154 -0.12 25.25 19.18
CA PRO A 154 -0.58 25.14 17.80
C PRO A 154 -0.76 26.53 17.19
N ASP A 155 -1.18 27.52 17.96
CA ASP A 155 -1.44 28.91 17.56
C ASP A 155 -0.27 29.86 17.89
N ALA A 156 -0.19 30.96 17.15
CA ALA A 156 0.87 31.96 17.30
C ALA A 156 0.94 32.47 18.76
N PRO A 157 2.12 32.48 19.40
CA PRO A 157 3.43 32.58 18.75
C PRO A 157 4.15 31.25 18.48
N TYR A 158 3.49 30.10 18.66
CA TYR A 158 4.01 28.74 18.46
C TYR A 158 5.14 28.31 19.40
N VAL A 159 6.20 29.10 19.48
CA VAL A 159 7.31 28.98 20.43
C VAL A 159 7.24 30.14 21.42
N PRO A 160 7.59 29.94 22.71
CA PRO A 160 7.56 31.00 23.69
C PRO A 160 8.42 32.21 23.33
N GLN A 161 7.91 33.42 23.61
CA GLN A 161 8.57 34.68 23.21
C GLN A 161 9.25 35.41 24.39
N CYS A 162 9.13 34.87 25.61
CA CYS A 162 9.75 35.45 26.80
C CYS A 162 10.23 34.40 27.80
N LEU A 163 11.16 34.82 28.66
CA LEU A 163 11.70 34.06 29.78
C LEU A 163 11.14 34.60 31.10
N LYS A 164 10.67 33.70 31.96
CA LYS A 164 10.02 33.95 33.25
C LYS A 164 10.99 33.80 34.41
N GLY A 165 12.13 33.14 34.23
CA GLY A 165 13.12 32.92 35.27
C GLY A 165 13.90 34.17 35.68
N THR A 166 14.45 34.16 36.91
CA THR A 166 15.31 35.23 37.45
C THR A 166 16.74 35.24 36.90
N VAL A 167 17.21 34.09 36.41
CA VAL A 167 18.56 33.89 35.87
C VAL A 167 18.44 33.36 34.46
N ILE A 168 19.14 33.97 33.51
CA ILE A 168 19.18 33.58 32.10
C ILE A 168 20.55 32.96 31.82
N GLY A 169 20.55 31.77 31.22
CA GLY A 169 21.74 31.04 30.80
C GLY A 169 22.55 31.74 29.72
N THR A 170 23.83 31.35 29.58
CA THR A 170 24.75 31.91 28.58
C THR A 170 25.12 30.89 27.51
N THR A 171 25.47 31.37 26.32
CA THR A 171 25.95 30.55 25.19
C THR A 171 27.42 30.85 24.91
N GLU A 172 28.25 29.81 24.74
CA GLU A 172 29.63 29.94 24.23
C GLU A 172 29.77 29.26 22.86
N PHE A 173 30.34 29.99 21.89
CA PHE A 173 30.52 29.55 20.51
C PHE A 173 31.98 29.17 20.23
N SER A 174 32.22 27.94 19.78
CA SER A 174 33.45 27.57 19.10
C SER A 174 33.27 27.70 17.58
N THR A 175 34.19 28.40 16.90
CA THR A 175 34.14 28.52 15.43
C THR A 175 34.61 27.19 14.81
N PRO A 176 33.81 26.51 13.97
CA PRO A 176 34.17 25.20 13.42
C PRO A 176 35.38 25.25 12.48
N ASP A 177 36.24 24.21 12.51
CA ASP A 177 37.30 23.98 11.51
C ASP A 177 36.68 23.70 10.11
N PRO A 178 36.96 24.54 9.10
CA PRO A 178 36.33 24.48 7.78
C PRO A 178 36.74 23.28 6.91
N LEU A 179 37.66 22.41 7.35
CA LEU A 179 38.22 21.31 6.54
C LEU A 179 37.70 19.89 6.89
N LYS A 180 36.66 19.75 7.74
CA LYS A 180 36.20 18.44 8.25
C LYS A 180 34.77 18.11 7.78
N ALA A 181 34.58 16.92 7.20
CA ALA A 181 33.31 16.48 6.64
C ALA A 181 32.21 16.20 7.70
N CYS A 182 30.96 16.48 7.33
CA CYS A 182 29.78 16.26 8.17
C CYS A 182 29.43 14.76 8.30
N PRO A 183 29.03 14.25 9.49
CA PRO A 183 28.56 12.88 9.61
C PRO A 183 27.11 12.71 9.16
N LYS A 184 26.87 11.64 8.41
CA LYS A 184 25.60 11.27 7.74
C LYS A 184 24.43 10.86 8.66
N ARG A 185 24.61 10.90 9.98
CA ARG A 185 23.58 10.59 10.99
C ARG A 185 23.69 11.69 12.04
N GLY A 186 22.66 12.52 12.21
CA GLY A 186 22.63 13.56 13.25
C GLY A 186 23.18 13.04 14.60
N ARG A 187 23.97 13.86 15.31
CA ARG A 187 24.77 13.40 16.45
C ARG A 187 24.03 13.52 17.80
N ASN A 188 24.45 12.68 18.76
CA ASN A 188 23.92 12.59 20.12
C ASN A 188 24.08 13.89 20.93
N VAL A 189 23.06 14.21 21.72
CA VAL A 189 23.12 15.19 22.82
C VAL A 189 23.63 14.49 24.08
N THR A 190 24.61 15.09 24.74
CA THR A 190 25.17 14.59 26.02
C THR A 190 24.80 15.53 27.15
N TYR A 191 24.10 15.02 28.16
CA TYR A 191 23.78 15.77 29.38
C TYR A 191 24.91 15.59 30.39
N VAL A 192 25.62 16.67 30.71
CA VAL A 192 26.67 16.63 31.75
C VAL A 192 26.18 17.38 32.98
N ALA A 193 25.89 16.64 34.05
CA ALA A 193 25.75 17.24 35.38
C ALA A 193 27.15 17.49 35.95
N ALA A 194 27.58 18.75 36.01
CA ALA A 194 28.77 19.13 36.76
C ALA A 194 28.35 19.64 38.14
N ASP A 195 29.02 19.17 39.19
CA ASP A 195 28.50 19.21 40.55
C ASP A 195 28.55 20.58 41.25
N GLU A 196 28.99 21.68 40.60
CA GLU A 196 29.00 23.03 41.23
C GLU A 196 28.69 24.23 40.29
N VAL A 197 28.27 24.04 39.03
CA VAL A 197 27.99 25.10 38.00
C VAL A 197 26.85 24.64 37.05
N PRO A 198 26.07 25.50 36.34
CA PRO A 198 24.81 25.13 35.67
C PRO A 198 24.94 24.00 34.64
N ALA A 199 23.85 23.28 34.36
CA ALA A 199 23.85 22.09 33.51
C ALA A 199 24.27 22.44 32.07
N MET A 200 25.19 21.66 31.51
CA MET A 200 25.80 21.87 30.19
C MET A 200 25.07 21.02 29.13
N ILE A 201 24.69 21.64 28.02
CA ILE A 201 24.11 20.99 26.83
C ILE A 201 24.98 21.34 25.61
N GLU A 202 25.47 20.33 24.88
CA GLU A 202 26.24 20.47 23.63
C GLU A 202 25.33 20.24 22.39
N GLY A 203 25.36 21.16 21.42
CA GLY A 203 24.69 21.03 20.11
C GLY A 203 25.56 21.51 18.93
N LEU A 204 25.46 20.90 17.74
CA LEU A 204 26.25 21.26 16.54
C LEU A 204 25.34 21.67 15.35
N SER A 205 25.79 22.64 14.55
CA SER A 205 25.26 22.93 13.20
C SER A 205 26.38 23.01 12.15
N CYS A 206 26.14 22.61 10.89
CA CYS A 206 27.13 22.68 9.79
C CYS A 206 26.47 23.10 8.45
N ALA A 207 27.29 23.68 7.56
CA ALA A 207 26.90 24.47 6.38
C ALA A 207 26.71 23.70 5.05
N LEU A 208 25.88 24.29 4.17
CA LEU A 208 25.57 23.90 2.78
C LEU A 208 26.34 24.74 1.73
N THR A 209 26.26 24.30 0.47
CA THR A 209 26.68 24.92 -0.81
C THR A 209 26.51 26.46 -0.85
N THR A 210 27.47 27.19 -1.44
CA THR A 210 27.41 28.66 -1.62
C THR A 210 27.07 29.02 -3.07
N SER A 211 26.06 29.87 -3.29
CA SER A 211 25.70 30.45 -4.58
C SER A 211 26.03 31.95 -4.60
N VAL A 212 26.77 32.41 -5.61
CA VAL A 212 27.14 33.83 -5.77
C VAL A 212 26.87 34.32 -7.18
N THR A 213 26.23 35.48 -7.30
CA THR A 213 25.99 36.14 -8.59
C THR A 213 26.91 37.35 -8.75
N GLY A 214 27.55 37.46 -9.91
CA GLY A 214 28.44 38.58 -10.24
C GLY A 214 28.96 38.51 -11.67
N TYR A 215 29.91 39.36 -12.03
CA TYR A 215 30.48 39.41 -13.38
C TYR A 215 31.68 38.48 -13.49
N LEU A 216 31.71 37.64 -14.52
CA LEU A 216 32.87 36.77 -14.76
C LEU A 216 34.06 37.63 -15.24
N ALA A 217 35.22 37.42 -14.63
CA ALA A 217 36.46 38.10 -15.00
C ALA A 217 37.64 37.15 -14.95
N CYS A 218 38.68 37.49 -15.71
CA CYS A 218 39.92 36.74 -15.70
C CYS A 218 40.80 37.11 -14.52
N LEU A 219 41.47 36.12 -13.96
CA LEU A 219 42.45 36.34 -12.91
C LEU A 219 43.75 36.84 -13.55
N HIS A 220 44.02 38.14 -13.46
CA HIS A 220 45.32 38.75 -13.76
C HIS A 220 45.78 39.58 -12.56
N GLU A 221 47.06 39.96 -12.54
CA GLU A 221 47.69 40.68 -11.39
C GLU A 221 46.93 41.95 -10.96
N ASP A 222 46.10 42.55 -11.83
CA ASP A 222 45.30 43.76 -11.56
C ASP A 222 43.92 43.50 -10.91
N VAL A 223 43.44 42.25 -10.85
CA VAL A 223 42.05 41.91 -10.42
C VAL A 223 41.92 41.65 -8.91
N HIS A 224 43.03 41.68 -8.18
CA HIS A 224 43.01 41.72 -6.71
C HIS A 224 42.57 43.10 -6.16
N GLY A 225 42.37 44.09 -7.04
CA GLY A 225 41.89 45.43 -6.71
C GLY A 225 40.50 45.76 -7.29
N LYS A 226 40.16 47.05 -7.26
CA LYS A 226 38.88 47.61 -7.74
C LYS A 226 39.01 48.01 -9.22
N THR A 227 38.17 47.47 -10.10
CA THR A 227 38.17 47.75 -11.56
C THR A 227 36.91 48.48 -12.00
N THR A 228 36.96 49.23 -13.10
CA THR A 228 35.77 49.84 -13.73
C THR A 228 35.45 49.28 -15.11
N ASN A 229 36.31 48.40 -15.65
CA ASN A 229 36.17 47.85 -16.99
C ASN A 229 35.96 46.33 -16.93
N LEU A 230 34.84 45.86 -17.47
CA LEU A 230 34.53 44.44 -17.65
C LEU A 230 35.08 43.94 -19.00
N GLN A 231 35.57 42.71 -19.02
CA GLN A 231 36.14 42.09 -20.22
C GLN A 231 35.02 41.59 -21.16
N THR A 232 35.26 41.65 -22.47
CA THR A 232 34.40 41.03 -23.49
C THR A 232 34.54 39.50 -23.45
N VAL A 233 33.55 38.79 -24.00
CA VAL A 233 33.57 37.32 -24.01
C VAL A 233 34.77 36.77 -24.80
N GLU A 234 35.20 37.44 -25.85
CA GLU A 234 36.40 37.04 -26.61
C GLU A 234 37.69 37.24 -25.81
N GLU A 235 37.78 38.29 -24.99
CA GLU A 235 38.89 38.47 -24.05
C GLU A 235 38.87 37.43 -22.94
N LEU A 236 37.69 37.05 -22.43
CA LEU A 236 37.54 35.99 -21.42
C LEU A 236 38.02 34.63 -21.93
N ARG A 237 37.78 34.29 -23.20
CA ARG A 237 38.24 33.01 -23.82
C ARG A 237 39.77 32.87 -23.88
N LEU A 238 40.50 33.97 -23.80
CA LEU A 238 41.97 33.99 -23.91
C LEU A 238 42.68 33.92 -22.54
N CYS A 239 41.93 33.67 -21.46
CA CYS A 239 42.45 33.77 -20.10
C CYS A 239 43.19 32.52 -19.63
N GLY A 240 44.50 32.66 -19.45
CA GLY A 240 45.39 31.56 -19.08
C GLY A 240 45.55 31.31 -17.57
N ALA A 241 45.07 32.22 -16.71
CA ALA A 241 45.34 32.20 -15.26
C ALA A 241 44.09 31.88 -14.40
N GLY A 242 42.96 31.54 -15.02
CA GLY A 242 41.71 31.18 -14.36
C GLY A 242 40.70 32.33 -14.27
N TYR A 243 39.57 32.05 -13.63
CA TYR A 243 38.39 32.90 -13.57
C TYR A 243 37.99 33.24 -12.13
N GLY A 244 37.32 34.38 -11.98
CA GLY A 244 36.70 34.81 -10.74
C GLY A 244 35.40 35.57 -10.97
N VAL A 245 34.66 35.77 -9.88
CA VAL A 245 33.37 36.45 -9.86
C VAL A 245 33.54 37.82 -9.20
N LEU A 246 33.22 38.87 -9.94
CA LEU A 246 33.27 40.25 -9.46
C LEU A 246 31.91 40.71 -8.93
N GLU A 247 31.92 41.42 -7.81
CA GLU A 247 30.77 42.11 -7.24
C GLU A 247 30.79 43.60 -7.62
N SER A 248 29.63 44.14 -7.99
CA SER A 248 29.47 45.57 -8.27
C SER A 248 29.36 46.37 -6.97
N LEU A 249 30.06 47.49 -6.90
CA LEU A 249 30.02 48.45 -5.81
C LEU A 249 29.14 49.65 -6.18
N SER A 250 28.74 50.42 -5.17
CA SER A 250 27.82 51.56 -5.31
C SER A 250 28.37 52.72 -6.15
N ASP A 251 29.68 52.76 -6.41
CA ASP A 251 30.34 53.77 -7.23
C ASP A 251 30.64 53.30 -8.67
N SER A 252 29.88 52.31 -9.16
CA SER A 252 29.98 51.77 -10.53
C SER A 252 31.33 51.13 -10.86
N SER A 253 31.95 50.54 -9.85
CA SER A 253 33.18 49.76 -9.98
C SER A 253 32.96 48.34 -9.46
N TYR A 254 33.92 47.44 -9.69
CA TYR A 254 33.79 46.02 -9.43
C TYR A 254 34.98 45.52 -8.59
N VAL A 255 34.73 44.57 -7.69
CA VAL A 255 35.76 43.95 -6.85
C VAL A 255 35.65 42.43 -6.89
N LEU A 256 36.77 41.72 -6.89
CA LEU A 256 36.81 40.26 -6.89
C LEU A 256 36.26 39.71 -5.57
N LYS A 257 35.23 38.88 -5.65
CA LYS A 257 34.56 38.26 -4.50
C LYS A 257 35.00 36.81 -4.30
N TYR A 258 35.02 36.03 -5.38
CA TYR A 258 35.46 34.63 -5.35
C TYR A 258 36.30 34.29 -6.58
N THR A 259 37.21 33.33 -6.41
CA THR A 259 37.99 32.69 -7.46
C THR A 259 37.48 31.27 -7.68
N LEU A 260 37.70 30.70 -8.86
CA LEU A 260 37.26 29.34 -9.17
C LEU A 260 38.42 28.35 -9.11
N ASP A 261 38.13 27.14 -8.64
CA ASP A 261 39.08 26.02 -8.67
C ASP A 261 39.27 25.46 -10.09
N ALA A 262 40.08 24.40 -10.24
CA ALA A 262 40.36 23.82 -11.55
C ALA A 262 39.09 23.32 -12.27
N THR A 263 38.11 22.80 -11.53
CA THR A 263 36.85 22.30 -12.07
C THR A 263 35.94 23.46 -12.49
N GLY A 264 35.76 24.47 -11.65
CA GLY A 264 35.02 25.69 -11.97
C GLY A 264 35.63 26.43 -13.16
N ASN A 265 36.96 26.50 -13.27
CA ASN A 265 37.63 27.09 -14.42
C ASN A 265 37.35 26.35 -15.74
N LYS A 266 37.26 25.02 -15.69
CA LYS A 266 36.88 24.19 -16.85
C LYS A 266 35.42 24.44 -17.25
N ASN A 267 34.52 24.53 -16.28
CA ASN A 267 33.10 24.82 -16.49
C ASN A 267 32.90 26.22 -17.08
N ALA A 268 33.68 27.21 -16.62
CA ALA A 268 33.67 28.57 -17.18
C ALA A 268 34.05 28.59 -18.66
N MET A 269 35.11 27.87 -19.04
CA MET A 269 35.53 27.74 -20.44
C MET A 269 34.47 27.07 -21.31
N MET A 270 33.82 26.02 -20.80
CA MET A 270 32.76 25.32 -21.53
C MET A 270 31.54 26.22 -21.76
N MET A 271 31.18 27.01 -20.74
CA MET A 271 30.14 28.03 -20.83
C MET A 271 30.51 29.16 -21.81
N LEU A 272 31.74 29.69 -21.75
CA LEU A 272 32.20 30.75 -22.65
C LEU A 272 32.22 30.32 -24.12
N ASN A 273 32.41 29.04 -24.41
CA ASN A 273 32.37 28.50 -25.78
C ASN A 273 30.96 28.28 -26.31
N SER A 274 29.94 28.29 -25.44
CA SER A 274 28.55 28.04 -25.81
C SER A 274 27.66 29.29 -25.77
N THR A 275 28.07 30.35 -25.06
CA THR A 275 27.28 31.60 -24.97
C THR A 275 27.25 32.42 -26.25
N THR A 276 26.13 33.10 -26.48
CA THR A 276 25.95 34.08 -27.57
C THR A 276 26.24 35.52 -27.15
N LYS A 277 26.41 35.79 -25.85
CA LYS A 277 26.77 37.12 -25.34
C LYS A 277 28.15 37.54 -25.81
N THR A 278 28.31 38.86 -26.01
CA THR A 278 29.57 39.46 -26.48
C THR A 278 30.30 40.27 -25.40
N ALA A 279 29.61 40.75 -24.36
CA ALA A 279 30.18 41.53 -23.25
C ALA A 279 29.29 41.46 -21.98
N GLU A 280 29.77 42.00 -20.86
CA GLU A 280 29.03 42.12 -19.57
C GLU A 280 28.44 40.80 -19.06
N LEU A 281 29.28 39.76 -19.05
CA LEU A 281 28.86 38.39 -18.74
C LEU A 281 28.63 38.20 -17.23
N MET A 282 27.40 38.48 -16.79
CA MET A 282 26.90 38.14 -15.47
C MET A 282 26.70 36.62 -15.35
N VAL A 283 27.21 36.05 -14.28
CA VAL A 283 27.13 34.63 -13.97
C VAL A 283 26.69 34.41 -12.53
N THR A 284 25.91 33.37 -12.32
CA THR A 284 25.71 32.75 -11.01
C THR A 284 26.64 31.56 -10.92
N VAL A 285 27.40 31.50 -9.83
CA VAL A 285 28.36 30.44 -9.56
C VAL A 285 27.97 29.74 -8.28
N GLU A 286 27.73 28.44 -8.37
CA GLU A 286 27.34 27.60 -7.26
C GLU A 286 28.43 26.59 -6.96
N GLY A 287 28.95 26.58 -5.73
CA GLY A 287 30.03 25.69 -5.37
C GLY A 287 30.26 25.64 -3.86
N MET A 288 31.10 24.72 -3.43
CA MET A 288 31.50 24.64 -2.03
C MET A 288 32.52 25.75 -1.77
N ALA A 289 32.17 26.71 -0.92
CA ALA A 289 33.08 27.81 -0.60
C ALA A 289 34.17 27.34 0.38
N ASN A 290 35.41 27.33 -0.08
CA ASN A 290 36.61 27.12 0.72
C ASN A 290 37.43 28.42 0.75
N GLY A 291 37.15 29.27 1.74
CA GLY A 291 37.70 30.64 1.79
C GLY A 291 37.16 31.51 0.64
N ASN A 292 38.07 32.10 -0.15
CA ASN A 292 37.72 32.91 -1.34
C ASN A 292 37.70 32.08 -2.64
N VAL A 293 37.73 30.75 -2.54
CA VAL A 293 37.67 29.83 -3.68
C VAL A 293 36.35 29.09 -3.66
N LEU A 294 35.67 29.00 -4.80
CA LEU A 294 34.50 28.12 -4.99
C LEU A 294 34.98 26.83 -5.64
N GLU A 295 34.85 25.73 -4.90
CA GLU A 295 35.24 24.39 -5.34
C GLU A 295 34.11 23.69 -6.09
N SER A 296 34.49 22.96 -7.15
CA SER A 296 33.58 22.22 -8.04
C SER A 296 32.44 23.09 -8.60
N ALA A 297 32.75 24.35 -8.89
CA ALA A 297 31.72 25.34 -9.14
C ALA A 297 30.98 25.10 -10.47
N GLU A 298 29.64 25.01 -10.40
CA GLU A 298 28.76 25.12 -11.55
C GLU A 298 28.54 26.60 -11.88
N ILE A 299 28.51 26.94 -13.17
CA ILE A 299 28.46 28.33 -13.63
C ILE A 299 27.30 28.47 -14.61
N LEU A 300 26.42 29.40 -14.30
CA LEU A 300 25.19 29.68 -15.02
C LEU A 300 25.22 31.12 -15.49
N ILE A 301 24.92 31.37 -16.78
CA ILE A 301 24.86 32.74 -17.30
C ILE A 301 23.55 33.37 -16.87
N VAL A 302 23.64 34.50 -16.17
CA VAL A 302 22.44 35.23 -15.77
C VAL A 302 21.79 35.82 -17.02
N GLY A 303 20.55 35.41 -17.27
CA GLY A 303 19.72 35.95 -18.35
C GLY A 303 19.87 35.27 -19.72
N GLU A 304 20.52 34.11 -19.84
CA GLU A 304 20.39 33.24 -21.02
C GLU A 304 19.62 31.95 -20.64
N PRO A 305 18.71 31.46 -21.49
CA PRO A 305 17.99 30.21 -21.23
C PRO A 305 18.92 28.99 -21.41
N ILE A 306 18.81 28.02 -20.51
CA ILE A 306 19.43 26.69 -20.60
C ILE A 306 18.35 25.65 -20.90
N SER A 307 18.73 24.53 -21.52
CA SER A 307 17.88 23.36 -21.69
C SER A 307 18.42 22.19 -20.86
N PHE A 308 17.58 21.60 -20.03
CA PHE A 308 17.91 20.46 -19.17
C PHE A 308 16.97 19.30 -19.44
N THR A 309 17.50 18.08 -19.58
CA THR A 309 16.69 16.88 -19.85
C THR A 309 16.58 16.04 -18.59
N GLY A 310 15.36 15.71 -18.16
CA GLY A 310 15.12 14.90 -16.96
C GLY A 310 13.66 14.57 -16.75
N TYR A 311 13.35 13.86 -15.66
CA TYR A 311 11.97 13.48 -15.34
C TYR A 311 11.20 14.67 -14.76
N LEU A 312 10.03 14.97 -15.33
CA LEU A 312 9.10 15.94 -14.78
C LEU A 312 8.41 15.33 -13.55
N VAL A 313 8.31 16.10 -12.47
CA VAL A 313 7.70 15.67 -11.22
C VAL A 313 6.93 16.81 -10.58
N ASP A 314 5.82 16.52 -9.89
CA ASP A 314 5.20 17.49 -9.00
C ASP A 314 5.96 17.57 -7.66
N LEU A 315 6.09 18.79 -7.13
CA LEU A 315 6.87 19.04 -5.92
C LEU A 315 6.16 18.51 -4.67
N PHE A 316 4.84 18.27 -4.70
CA PHE A 316 4.15 17.66 -3.55
C PHE A 316 4.61 16.23 -3.34
N CYS A 317 4.62 15.42 -4.40
CA CYS A 317 5.08 14.03 -4.43
C CYS A 317 6.58 13.94 -4.18
N TRP A 318 7.38 14.82 -4.79
CA TRP A 318 8.81 14.88 -4.52
C TRP A 318 9.10 15.18 -3.04
N ASN A 319 8.34 16.08 -2.42
CA ASN A 319 8.55 16.45 -1.02
C ASN A 319 7.91 15.47 -0.01
N GLN A 320 7.28 14.38 -0.47
CA GLN A 320 6.79 13.33 0.43
C GLN A 320 7.95 12.59 1.13
N PRO A 321 7.71 11.98 2.31
CA PRO A 321 8.70 11.15 2.98
C PRO A 321 9.25 10.03 2.08
N GLY A 322 10.58 10.00 1.90
CA GLY A 322 11.25 9.03 1.05
C GLY A 322 11.05 9.27 -0.46
N HIS A 323 10.63 10.47 -0.85
CA HIS A 323 10.35 10.84 -2.25
C HIS A 323 9.32 9.92 -2.90
N VAL A 324 8.31 9.47 -2.14
CA VAL A 324 7.28 8.55 -2.65
C VAL A 324 6.03 9.33 -3.04
N GLY A 325 5.68 9.33 -4.33
CA GLY A 325 4.47 9.99 -4.83
C GLY A 325 3.18 9.38 -4.29
N ILE A 326 2.06 10.11 -4.42
CA ILE A 326 0.72 9.63 -3.99
C ILE A 326 0.34 8.34 -4.73
N ASP A 327 0.85 8.18 -5.95
CA ASP A 327 0.76 6.98 -6.77
C ASP A 327 1.59 5.78 -6.27
N GLY A 328 2.39 5.98 -5.20
CA GLY A 328 3.28 4.98 -4.60
C GLY A 328 4.65 4.90 -5.26
N THR A 329 4.98 5.82 -6.17
CA THR A 329 6.24 5.78 -6.94
C THR A 329 7.41 6.34 -6.14
N PRO A 330 8.53 5.62 -5.98
CA PRO A 330 9.74 6.15 -5.34
C PRO A 330 10.57 6.99 -6.32
N LEU A 331 10.38 8.30 -6.30
CA LEU A 331 10.95 9.26 -7.24
C LEU A 331 12.47 9.39 -7.17
N GLU A 332 13.10 9.10 -6.03
CA GLU A 332 14.56 9.09 -5.88
C GLU A 332 15.24 7.91 -6.58
N THR A 333 14.52 6.80 -6.80
CA THR A 333 15.13 5.56 -7.35
C THR A 333 14.48 5.09 -8.64
N ASN A 334 13.26 5.52 -8.92
CA ASN A 334 12.52 5.15 -10.12
C ASN A 334 11.45 6.20 -10.48
N PRO A 335 11.86 7.44 -10.83
CA PRO A 335 10.92 8.51 -11.18
C PRO A 335 10.15 8.23 -12.48
N GLY A 336 10.65 7.34 -13.34
CA GLY A 336 9.95 6.92 -14.55
C GLY A 336 8.61 6.23 -14.33
N ARG A 337 8.27 5.84 -13.09
CA ARG A 337 6.95 5.27 -12.77
C ARG A 337 5.94 6.31 -12.28
N HIS A 338 6.34 7.58 -12.21
CA HIS A 338 5.49 8.62 -11.68
C HIS A 338 4.38 8.94 -12.65
N ALA A 339 3.15 8.71 -12.23
CA ALA A 339 2.02 8.67 -13.13
C ALA A 339 1.46 10.08 -13.39
N ASN A 340 1.15 10.37 -14.65
CA ASN A 340 0.63 11.65 -15.08
C ASN A 340 -0.66 12.04 -14.36
N TRP A 341 -1.55 11.10 -14.04
CA TRP A 341 -2.78 11.40 -13.29
C TRP A 341 -2.46 11.95 -11.89
N CYS A 342 -1.34 11.54 -11.29
CA CYS A 342 -0.88 12.07 -10.01
C CYS A 342 -0.53 13.56 -10.16
N MET A 343 0.14 13.91 -11.26
CA MET A 343 0.51 15.29 -11.59
C MET A 343 -0.64 16.13 -12.17
N ARG A 344 -1.62 15.50 -12.83
CA ARG A 344 -2.69 16.14 -13.63
C ARG A 344 -4.02 16.23 -12.91
N ASP A 345 -4.43 15.17 -12.21
CA ASP A 345 -5.80 15.00 -11.72
C ASP A 345 -5.87 15.17 -10.20
N VAL A 346 -4.73 15.02 -9.50
CA VAL A 346 -4.67 15.23 -8.05
C VAL A 346 -4.43 16.72 -7.76
N GLN A 347 -5.47 17.39 -7.27
CA GLN A 347 -5.46 18.83 -7.04
C GLN A 347 -4.28 19.29 -6.18
N VAL A 348 -3.93 18.54 -5.12
CA VAL A 348 -2.79 18.89 -4.25
C VAL A 348 -1.45 18.81 -4.99
N CYS A 349 -1.28 17.93 -5.97
CA CYS A 349 -0.07 17.86 -6.79
C CYS A 349 0.04 19.03 -7.76
N ARG A 350 -1.09 19.44 -8.36
CA ARG A 350 -1.17 20.59 -9.26
C ARG A 350 -0.85 21.91 -8.57
N ASP A 351 -1.33 22.07 -7.33
CA ASP A 351 -1.25 23.34 -6.59
C ASP A 351 0.12 23.60 -5.95
N ASN A 352 0.99 22.60 -5.87
CA ASN A 352 2.28 22.68 -5.19
C ASN A 352 3.49 22.83 -6.15
N GLY A 353 3.26 22.98 -7.45
CA GLY A 353 4.29 23.26 -8.45
C GLY A 353 5.07 22.03 -8.92
N PHE A 354 5.99 22.26 -9.85
CA PHE A 354 6.69 21.25 -10.65
C PHE A 354 8.20 21.50 -10.69
N GLY A 355 8.94 20.44 -11.01
CA GLY A 355 10.37 20.50 -11.25
C GLY A 355 10.86 19.34 -12.12
N VAL A 356 12.16 19.34 -12.38
CA VAL A 356 12.84 18.33 -13.20
C VAL A 356 13.97 17.67 -12.42
N LEU A 357 14.01 16.33 -12.47
CA LEU A 357 15.00 15.51 -11.77
C LEU A 357 16.22 15.19 -12.64
N GLU A 358 17.41 15.18 -12.06
CA GLU A 358 18.66 14.68 -12.66
C GLU A 358 19.04 13.30 -12.12
N GLU A 359 19.67 12.48 -12.96
CA GLU A 359 20.27 11.21 -12.54
C GLU A 359 21.68 11.47 -11.97
N LEU A 360 21.94 10.97 -10.77
CA LEU A 360 23.22 11.04 -10.08
C LEU A 360 24.12 9.85 -10.46
N GLU A 361 25.43 9.97 -10.20
CA GLU A 361 26.42 8.93 -10.54
C GLU A 361 26.17 7.57 -9.87
N ASP A 362 25.41 7.53 -8.78
CA ASP A 362 25.05 6.31 -8.05
C ASP A 362 23.74 5.66 -8.53
N GLY A 363 23.11 6.22 -9.58
CA GLY A 363 21.86 5.74 -10.16
C GLY A 363 20.60 6.17 -9.41
N THR A 364 20.71 7.08 -8.44
CA THR A 364 19.58 7.76 -7.82
C THR A 364 19.27 9.08 -8.53
N TYR A 365 18.12 9.68 -8.23
CA TYR A 365 17.67 10.92 -8.85
C TYR A 365 17.51 12.03 -7.81
N ALA A 366 17.87 13.25 -8.19
CA ALA A 366 17.72 14.44 -7.35
C ALA A 366 17.03 15.58 -8.10
N LEU A 367 16.30 16.44 -7.38
CA LEU A 367 15.70 17.64 -7.97
C LEU A 367 16.78 18.61 -8.43
N LYS A 368 16.88 18.81 -9.74
CA LYS A 368 17.86 19.72 -10.35
C LYS A 368 17.32 21.13 -10.45
N TYR A 369 16.11 21.29 -10.98
CA TYR A 369 15.44 22.58 -11.03
C TYR A 369 13.97 22.47 -10.62
N SER A 370 13.50 23.41 -9.78
CA SER A 370 12.09 23.73 -9.63
C SER A 370 11.68 24.85 -10.57
N PHE A 371 10.38 25.05 -10.79
CA PHE A 371 9.90 26.10 -11.71
C PHE A 371 9.32 27.30 -10.95
N ASP A 372 9.42 28.49 -11.57
CA ASP A 372 8.75 29.70 -11.09
C ASP A 372 7.26 29.70 -11.49
N THR A 373 6.50 30.74 -11.12
CA THR A 373 5.06 30.82 -11.42
C THR A 373 4.76 30.63 -12.92
N ALA A 374 5.59 31.18 -13.80
CA ALA A 374 5.41 31.06 -15.25
C ALA A 374 5.74 29.64 -15.73
N GLY A 375 6.85 29.06 -15.25
CA GLY A 375 7.22 27.68 -15.56
C GLY A 375 6.22 26.65 -15.05
N ASN A 376 5.67 26.84 -13.84
CA ASN A 376 4.60 25.99 -13.30
C ASN A 376 3.31 26.07 -14.12
N THR A 377 2.96 27.27 -14.60
CA THR A 377 1.81 27.45 -15.50
C THR A 377 1.99 26.64 -16.79
N ASN A 378 3.20 26.68 -17.36
CA ASN A 378 3.53 25.91 -18.55
C ASN A 378 3.58 24.39 -18.27
N ALA A 379 4.01 23.99 -17.07
CA ALA A 379 4.08 22.59 -16.67
C ALA A 379 2.68 21.98 -16.50
N LEU A 380 1.76 22.71 -15.88
CA LEU A 380 0.35 22.34 -15.80
C LEU A 380 -0.27 22.19 -17.18
N ALA A 381 -0.10 23.19 -18.06
CA ALA A 381 -0.62 23.12 -19.43
C ALA A 381 0.03 21.99 -20.24
N PHE A 382 1.27 21.60 -19.93
CA PHE A 382 1.92 20.45 -20.54
C PHE A 382 1.31 19.14 -20.01
N VAL A 383 1.26 18.95 -18.69
CA VAL A 383 0.70 17.77 -18.00
C VAL A 383 -0.77 17.52 -18.35
N ASP A 384 -1.55 18.57 -18.57
CA ASP A 384 -2.95 18.49 -19.02
C ASP A 384 -3.08 18.00 -20.48
N ARG A 385 -2.06 18.24 -21.32
CA ARG A 385 -2.06 17.90 -22.75
C ARG A 385 -1.35 16.58 -23.07
N ILE A 386 -0.47 16.09 -22.18
CA ILE A 386 0.24 14.84 -22.44
C ILE A 386 -0.67 13.63 -22.21
N VAL A 387 -0.63 12.71 -23.16
CA VAL A 387 -1.39 11.43 -23.12
C VAL A 387 -0.53 10.30 -22.51
N LYS A 388 0.76 10.55 -22.28
CA LYS A 388 1.70 9.59 -21.68
C LYS A 388 1.32 9.37 -20.20
N PHE A 389 1.23 8.10 -19.79
CA PHE A 389 0.75 7.74 -18.46
C PHE A 389 1.82 7.83 -17.36
N ASP A 390 3.06 7.49 -17.67
CA ASP A 390 4.24 7.60 -16.80
C ASP A 390 5.49 7.84 -17.68
N ASP A 391 6.69 7.76 -17.11
CA ASP A 391 7.95 7.94 -17.84
C ASP A 391 8.06 9.33 -18.53
N ILE A 392 7.63 10.38 -17.83
CA ILE A 392 7.54 11.73 -18.38
C ILE A 392 8.91 12.40 -18.35
N VAL A 393 9.72 12.14 -19.37
CA VAL A 393 11.01 12.79 -19.59
C VAL A 393 10.82 14.03 -20.46
N VAL A 394 11.22 15.19 -19.94
CA VAL A 394 11.07 16.49 -20.62
C VAL A 394 12.42 17.12 -20.88
N VAL A 395 12.49 17.92 -21.95
CA VAL A 395 13.52 18.95 -22.14
C VAL A 395 12.95 20.25 -21.57
N ALA A 396 13.34 20.59 -20.34
CA ALA A 396 12.96 21.82 -19.68
C ALA A 396 13.89 22.97 -20.10
N THR A 397 13.36 23.98 -20.79
CA THR A 397 14.12 25.14 -21.26
C THR A 397 13.69 26.42 -20.54
N GLY A 398 14.61 27.12 -19.86
CA GLY A 398 14.32 28.35 -19.14
C GLY A 398 15.58 29.04 -18.59
N VAL A 399 15.43 30.17 -17.90
CA VAL A 399 16.57 30.94 -17.38
C VAL A 399 16.88 30.50 -15.95
N PRO A 400 18.06 29.93 -15.66
CA PRO A 400 18.35 29.41 -14.34
C PRO A 400 18.65 30.55 -13.36
N SER A 401 18.20 30.40 -12.11
CA SER A 401 18.45 31.33 -11.01
C SER A 401 19.22 30.66 -9.87
N ALA A 402 19.83 31.48 -9.00
CA ALA A 402 20.72 31.08 -7.90
C ALA A 402 20.10 30.22 -6.77
N GLY A 403 18.84 29.80 -6.93
CA GLY A 403 18.11 28.99 -5.96
C GLY A 403 17.64 27.65 -6.53
N GLY A 404 18.23 27.18 -7.64
CA GLY A 404 17.75 25.98 -8.33
C GLY A 404 16.37 26.17 -8.97
N ILE A 405 15.96 27.40 -9.28
CA ILE A 405 14.70 27.68 -9.98
C ILE A 405 15.01 27.99 -11.45
N LEU A 406 14.36 27.28 -12.37
CA LEU A 406 14.38 27.54 -13.80
C LEU A 406 13.22 28.48 -14.15
N MET A 407 13.52 29.75 -14.37
CA MET A 407 12.54 30.80 -14.62
C MET A 407 11.98 30.72 -16.03
N ASN A 408 10.67 30.96 -16.18
CA ASN A 408 9.93 30.85 -17.44
C ASN A 408 10.17 29.50 -18.14
N ALA A 409 10.25 28.41 -17.37
CA ALA A 409 10.49 27.08 -17.92
C ALA A 409 9.42 26.70 -18.95
N THR A 410 9.85 26.14 -20.08
CA THR A 410 9.03 25.52 -21.12
C THR A 410 9.42 24.05 -21.22
N MET A 411 8.47 23.18 -21.53
CA MET A 411 8.68 21.73 -21.53
C MET A 411 8.29 21.15 -22.89
N ASP A 412 9.24 20.43 -23.48
CA ASP A 412 9.00 19.58 -24.64
C ASP A 412 9.24 18.11 -24.25
N LEU A 413 8.38 17.21 -24.72
CA LEU A 413 8.51 15.79 -24.42
C LEU A 413 9.73 15.21 -25.16
N LEU A 414 10.63 14.53 -24.46
CA LEU A 414 11.76 13.87 -25.08
C LEU A 414 11.28 12.61 -25.83
N GLY A 415 11.10 12.72 -27.15
CA GLY A 415 10.79 11.57 -28.03
C GLY A 415 9.31 11.33 -28.36
N GLY A 416 8.42 12.33 -28.26
CA GLY A 416 7.02 12.23 -28.73
C GLY A 416 6.34 13.60 -28.91
N ASP A 417 5.30 13.66 -29.76
CA ASP A 417 4.59 14.90 -30.13
C ASP A 417 3.54 15.35 -29.09
N VAL A 418 3.39 16.67 -28.91
CA VAL A 418 2.38 17.33 -28.07
C VAL A 418 1.13 17.63 -28.91
N ALA A 419 -0.09 17.41 -28.37
CA ALA A 419 -1.34 17.73 -29.06
C ALA A 419 -1.42 19.23 -29.40
N GLY A 420 -1.57 19.55 -30.68
CA GLY A 420 -1.40 20.91 -31.23
C GLY A 420 -2.46 21.93 -30.81
N ASP A 421 -2.01 23.15 -30.53
CA ASP A 421 -2.83 24.33 -30.28
C ASP A 421 -3.54 24.81 -31.56
N VAL A 422 -4.89 24.86 -31.55
CA VAL A 422 -5.68 25.59 -32.57
C VAL A 422 -6.73 26.47 -31.92
N ALA A 423 -6.69 27.75 -32.27
CA ALA A 423 -7.60 28.83 -31.83
C ALA A 423 -9.07 28.58 -32.23
N PRO A 424 -10.06 29.19 -31.53
CA PRO A 424 -11.46 28.83 -31.69
C PRO A 424 -12.06 29.41 -32.99
N PRO A 425 -12.71 28.61 -33.86
CA PRO A 425 -13.55 29.15 -34.91
C PRO A 425 -14.94 29.42 -34.37
N THR A 426 -15.32 30.69 -34.41
CA THR A 426 -16.70 31.17 -34.35
C THR A 426 -17.46 30.61 -35.55
N LEU A 427 -18.60 29.93 -35.39
CA LEU A 427 -19.72 29.98 -36.35
C LEU A 427 -21.00 29.36 -35.74
N THR A 428 -22.09 30.11 -35.88
CA THR A 428 -23.48 29.89 -35.44
C THR A 428 -24.16 28.64 -36.03
N PRO A 429 -24.91 27.84 -35.25
CA PRO A 429 -25.69 26.73 -35.80
C PRO A 429 -27.11 27.17 -36.18
N THR A 430 -27.60 26.61 -37.29
CA THR A 430 -29.03 26.57 -37.63
C THR A 430 -29.45 25.11 -37.63
N MET A 431 -30.50 24.78 -36.86
CA MET A 431 -30.98 23.42 -36.59
C MET A 431 -31.78 22.80 -37.73
N THR A 432 -31.74 21.47 -37.82
CA THR A 432 -32.90 20.59 -38.07
C THR A 432 -32.73 19.26 -37.34
N SER A 433 -33.82 18.77 -36.73
CA SER A 433 -33.95 17.60 -35.86
C SER A 433 -33.82 16.25 -36.59
N ASP A 434 -33.33 15.21 -35.90
CA ASP A 434 -34.11 13.98 -35.61
C ASP A 434 -33.32 12.90 -34.80
N SER A 435 -33.87 12.57 -33.62
CA SER A 435 -33.75 11.38 -32.73
C SER A 435 -32.49 11.08 -31.89
N CYS A 436 -32.69 10.89 -30.57
CA CYS A 436 -31.68 10.55 -29.54
C CYS A 436 -32.13 9.29 -28.75
N MET A 437 -31.20 8.44 -28.31
CA MET A 437 -31.47 7.05 -27.85
C MET A 437 -32.06 6.86 -26.44
N PHE A 438 -32.52 7.91 -25.74
CA PHE A 438 -32.87 7.81 -24.30
C PHE A 438 -34.20 8.47 -23.89
N GLU A 439 -35.16 8.68 -24.79
CA GLU A 439 -36.44 9.33 -24.44
C GLU A 439 -37.27 8.46 -23.47
N SER A 440 -37.75 9.05 -22.36
CA SER A 440 -38.56 8.39 -21.34
C SER A 440 -39.90 7.85 -21.88
N ASP A 441 -40.34 6.68 -21.39
CA ASP A 441 -41.69 6.16 -21.62
C ASP A 441 -42.74 6.70 -20.63
N ASP A 442 -42.31 7.44 -19.60
CA ASP A 442 -43.14 8.20 -18.65
C ASP A 442 -43.09 9.70 -19.00
N PRO A 443 -44.24 10.35 -19.27
CA PRO A 443 -44.31 11.75 -19.71
C PRO A 443 -43.87 12.76 -18.65
N ASP A 444 -43.72 12.35 -17.38
CA ASP A 444 -43.25 13.23 -16.30
C ASP A 444 -41.71 13.32 -16.22
N TYR A 445 -40.99 12.54 -17.06
CA TYR A 445 -39.53 12.48 -17.09
C TYR A 445 -39.01 12.61 -18.52
N ASP A 446 -37.79 13.11 -18.69
CA ASP A 446 -37.18 13.33 -19.99
C ASP A 446 -36.44 12.08 -20.48
N TYR A 447 -35.82 11.33 -19.57
CA TYR A 447 -34.94 10.20 -19.92
C TYR A 447 -35.24 8.93 -19.13
N MET A 448 -34.90 7.78 -19.72
CA MET A 448 -34.98 6.48 -19.04
C MET A 448 -33.84 5.51 -19.39
N THR A 449 -33.54 4.58 -18.47
CA THR A 449 -32.71 3.40 -18.75
C THR A 449 -33.00 2.24 -17.79
N ASN A 450 -32.67 1.01 -18.21
CA ASN A 450 -32.69 -0.16 -17.34
C ASN A 450 -31.34 -0.30 -16.61
N LEU A 451 -31.36 -0.41 -15.28
CA LEU A 451 -30.15 -0.65 -14.48
C LEU A 451 -29.83 -2.15 -14.37
N ASP A 452 -30.85 -2.99 -14.45
CA ASP A 452 -30.81 -4.46 -14.59
C ASP A 452 -32.15 -4.95 -15.16
N ALA A 453 -32.29 -6.25 -15.40
CA ALA A 453 -33.51 -6.90 -15.87
C ALA A 453 -34.74 -6.69 -14.95
N ASN A 454 -34.56 -6.25 -13.69
CA ASN A 454 -35.63 -6.09 -12.70
C ASN A 454 -35.73 -4.68 -12.10
N ILE A 455 -34.89 -3.74 -12.53
CA ILE A 455 -34.87 -2.36 -12.01
C ILE A 455 -34.60 -1.35 -13.12
N LYS A 456 -35.42 -0.30 -13.16
CA LYS A 456 -35.36 0.76 -14.17
C LYS A 456 -35.36 2.12 -13.48
N ILE A 457 -34.68 3.11 -14.07
CA ILE A 457 -34.70 4.50 -13.64
C ILE A 457 -35.20 5.42 -14.76
N HIS A 458 -36.10 6.34 -14.40
CA HIS A 458 -36.45 7.52 -15.21
C HIS A 458 -35.93 8.76 -14.49
N TRP A 459 -35.47 9.76 -15.23
CA TRP A 459 -34.97 10.99 -14.62
C TRP A 459 -35.17 12.23 -15.49
N THR A 460 -35.18 13.37 -14.80
CA THR A 460 -35.08 14.73 -15.35
C THR A 460 -34.18 15.55 -14.44
N ILE A 461 -33.37 16.43 -15.03
CA ILE A 461 -32.65 17.47 -14.28
C ILE A 461 -33.52 18.73 -14.27
N GLU A 462 -33.96 19.14 -13.09
CA GLU A 462 -34.79 20.33 -12.88
C GLU A 462 -34.04 21.36 -12.02
N THR A 463 -34.50 22.61 -12.04
CA THR A 463 -33.97 23.66 -11.15
C THR A 463 -35.01 23.95 -10.08
N GLU A 464 -34.64 23.76 -8.82
CA GLU A 464 -35.50 23.88 -7.64
C GLU A 464 -35.04 25.04 -6.75
N GLY A 465 -35.98 25.72 -6.08
CA GLY A 465 -35.72 26.86 -5.20
C GLY A 465 -36.89 27.83 -5.06
N ASP A 466 -36.94 28.56 -3.94
CA ASP A 466 -37.91 29.63 -3.67
C ASP A 466 -37.17 30.97 -3.53
N GLU A 467 -37.87 32.11 -3.56
CA GLU A 467 -37.22 33.45 -3.50
C GLU A 467 -36.30 33.66 -2.27
N ASP A 468 -36.46 32.86 -1.21
CA ASP A 468 -35.64 32.87 0.01
C ASP A 468 -34.48 31.85 0.03
N ASP A 469 -34.51 30.79 -0.80
CA ASP A 469 -33.48 29.74 -0.90
C ASP A 469 -32.96 29.67 -2.34
N ALA A 470 -31.72 30.12 -2.56
CA ALA A 470 -31.09 30.23 -3.89
C ALA A 470 -31.37 29.02 -4.80
N PHE A 471 -31.80 29.25 -6.06
CA PHE A 471 -32.07 28.20 -7.05
C PHE A 471 -30.88 27.25 -7.23
N TYR A 472 -31.14 25.94 -7.23
CA TYR A 472 -30.15 24.87 -7.39
C TYR A 472 -30.61 23.78 -8.37
N PRO A 473 -29.69 23.13 -9.10
CA PRO A 473 -30.03 22.00 -9.94
C PRO A 473 -30.30 20.74 -9.09
N ALA A 474 -31.31 19.98 -9.47
CA ALA A 474 -31.76 18.79 -8.78
C ALA A 474 -32.08 17.64 -9.75
N LEU A 475 -31.76 16.41 -9.33
CA LEU A 475 -32.17 15.18 -9.97
C LEU A 475 -33.55 14.79 -9.47
N ARG A 476 -34.54 14.83 -10.35
CA ARG A 476 -35.84 14.20 -10.14
C ARG A 476 -35.81 12.81 -10.75
N ALA A 477 -35.97 11.78 -9.93
CA ALA A 477 -35.87 10.39 -10.35
C ALA A 477 -37.09 9.55 -9.95
N GLN A 478 -37.46 8.61 -10.82
CA GLN A 478 -38.36 7.50 -10.53
C GLN A 478 -37.61 6.18 -10.72
N VAL A 479 -37.61 5.32 -9.71
CA VAL A 479 -36.99 4.00 -9.76
C VAL A 479 -38.08 2.95 -9.61
N THR A 480 -38.20 2.05 -10.59
CA THR A 480 -39.21 0.99 -10.61
C THR A 480 -38.55 -0.38 -10.47
N LYS A 481 -39.17 -1.26 -9.67
CA LYS A 481 -38.69 -2.62 -9.42
C LYS A 481 -39.85 -3.63 -9.46
N SER A 482 -39.67 -4.71 -10.20
CA SER A 482 -40.73 -5.70 -10.56
C SER A 482 -41.22 -6.62 -9.42
N SER A 483 -41.07 -6.27 -8.14
CA SER A 483 -41.63 -7.01 -6.99
C SER A 483 -41.69 -6.18 -5.69
N ASP A 484 -42.46 -6.64 -4.69
CA ASP A 484 -42.57 -6.03 -3.35
C ASP A 484 -41.24 -6.04 -2.56
N GLY A 485 -41.07 -5.20 -1.53
CA GLY A 485 -39.85 -5.18 -0.69
C GLY A 485 -39.17 -3.82 -0.60
N TRP A 486 -37.90 -3.73 -0.97
CA TRP A 486 -37.13 -2.48 -0.93
C TRP A 486 -36.30 -2.28 -2.20
N VAL A 487 -36.03 -1.01 -2.51
CA VAL A 487 -35.17 -0.55 -3.61
C VAL A 487 -34.27 0.58 -3.12
N GLY A 488 -33.02 0.56 -3.57
CA GLY A 488 -32.04 1.59 -3.25
C GLY A 488 -31.28 2.04 -4.50
N LEU A 489 -31.06 3.34 -4.59
CA LEU A 489 -30.22 3.98 -5.60
C LEU A 489 -29.09 4.72 -4.88
N GLY A 490 -27.85 4.36 -5.17
CA GLY A 490 -26.65 4.96 -4.57
C GLY A 490 -25.81 5.77 -5.55
N PHE A 491 -25.01 6.67 -5.02
CA PHE A 491 -24.09 7.54 -5.74
C PHE A 491 -22.70 7.34 -5.13
N SER A 492 -21.75 6.94 -5.99
CA SER A 492 -20.41 6.51 -5.60
C SER A 492 -19.38 7.16 -6.52
N THR A 493 -18.15 7.36 -6.07
CA THR A 493 -17.04 7.80 -6.93
C THR A 493 -16.17 6.63 -7.41
N ASP A 494 -16.36 5.43 -6.86
CA ASP A 494 -15.42 4.31 -6.99
C ASP A 494 -16.07 2.93 -7.25
N GLU A 495 -17.37 2.88 -7.55
CA GLU A 495 -18.20 1.67 -7.74
C GLU A 495 -18.50 0.87 -6.46
N PHE A 496 -17.95 1.27 -5.31
CA PHE A 496 -18.11 0.54 -4.06
C PHE A 496 -19.16 1.20 -3.16
N MET A 497 -19.77 0.39 -2.31
CA MET A 497 -20.77 0.84 -1.34
C MET A 497 -20.15 1.71 -0.23
N ALA A 498 -18.88 1.49 0.13
CA ALA A 498 -18.23 2.26 1.18
C ALA A 498 -18.06 3.72 0.75
N SER A 499 -18.25 4.66 1.69
CA SER A 499 -18.10 6.10 1.44
C SER A 499 -19.00 6.67 0.34
N SER A 500 -20.12 5.99 0.07
CA SER A 500 -21.13 6.38 -0.91
C SER A 500 -22.43 6.80 -0.23
N ASP A 501 -23.29 7.51 -0.96
CA ASP A 501 -24.61 7.93 -0.50
C ASP A 501 -25.71 7.14 -1.19
N ALA A 502 -26.85 6.94 -0.54
CA ALA A 502 -27.99 6.30 -1.19
C ALA A 502 -29.34 6.86 -0.78
N VAL A 503 -30.28 6.82 -1.72
CA VAL A 503 -31.72 6.98 -1.47
C VAL A 503 -32.33 5.59 -1.46
N ILE A 504 -32.86 5.18 -0.30
CA ILE A 504 -33.45 3.86 -0.11
C ILE A 504 -34.91 4.01 0.29
N SER A 505 -35.76 3.21 -0.34
CA SER A 505 -37.17 3.08 -0.02
C SER A 505 -37.56 1.64 0.29
N THR A 506 -38.50 1.48 1.21
CA THR A 506 -39.11 0.20 1.59
C THR A 506 -40.62 0.32 1.48
N ASP A 507 -41.29 -0.81 1.21
CA ASP A 507 -42.75 -0.86 1.10
C ASP A 507 -43.44 -0.20 2.30
N GLY A 508 -44.31 0.79 2.02
CA GLY A 508 -45.03 1.58 3.02
C GLY A 508 -44.26 2.70 3.74
N HIS A 509 -42.99 2.99 3.36
CA HIS A 509 -42.20 4.09 3.94
C HIS A 509 -41.70 5.05 2.87
N SER A 510 -41.66 6.35 3.21
CA SER A 510 -41.09 7.37 2.32
C SER A 510 -39.59 7.14 2.11
N PRO A 511 -39.06 7.43 0.91
CA PRO A 511 -37.63 7.38 0.60
C PRO A 511 -36.79 8.20 1.58
N GLN A 512 -35.64 7.65 2.01
CA GLN A 512 -34.70 8.32 2.91
C GLN A 512 -33.26 8.21 2.39
N LYS A 513 -32.46 9.23 2.69
CA LYS A 513 -30.99 9.24 2.49
C LYS A 513 -30.27 8.38 3.53
N TYR A 514 -29.21 7.71 3.09
CA TYR A 514 -28.30 6.89 3.87
C TYR A 514 -26.85 7.20 3.49
N PHE A 515 -25.98 7.32 4.48
CA PHE A 515 -24.53 7.21 4.27
C PHE A 515 -24.17 5.73 4.35
N LEU A 516 -23.64 5.16 3.27
CA LEU A 516 -23.44 3.72 3.14
C LEU A 516 -22.22 3.17 3.92
N GLU A 517 -21.71 3.94 4.87
CA GLU A 517 -20.79 3.51 5.92
C GLU A 517 -21.51 2.99 7.18
N ASP A 518 -22.81 3.29 7.33
CA ASP A 518 -23.67 2.82 8.42
C ASP A 518 -25.05 2.35 7.88
N THR A 519 -25.83 1.69 8.74
CA THR A 519 -27.17 1.16 8.44
C THR A 519 -28.30 2.10 8.89
N THR A 520 -27.96 3.27 9.43
CA THR A 520 -28.92 4.25 9.93
C THR A 520 -29.21 5.33 8.89
N PRO A 521 -30.49 5.70 8.67
CA PRO A 521 -30.81 6.80 7.78
C PRO A 521 -30.28 8.12 8.34
N VAL A 522 -29.99 9.06 7.46
CA VAL A 522 -29.60 10.43 7.83
C VAL A 522 -30.67 11.03 8.74
N LEU A 523 -30.23 11.70 9.83
CA LEU A 523 -31.12 12.31 10.83
C LEU A 523 -32.15 13.23 10.16
N SER A 524 -33.38 13.28 10.70
CA SER A 524 -34.51 13.99 10.07
C SER A 524 -34.26 15.47 9.74
N GLY A 525 -33.37 16.14 10.48
CA GLY A 525 -32.98 17.54 10.22
C GLY A 525 -32.00 17.74 9.06
N ALA A 526 -31.37 16.67 8.56
CA ALA A 526 -30.48 16.66 7.40
C ALA A 526 -31.08 15.94 6.18
N GLN A 527 -32.39 15.62 6.25
CA GLN A 527 -33.13 15.02 5.15
C GLN A 527 -33.63 16.11 4.20
N THR A 528 -32.98 16.23 3.04
CA THR A 528 -33.24 17.28 2.02
C THR A 528 -34.04 16.78 0.82
N LEU A 529 -34.41 15.49 0.76
CA LEU A 529 -35.19 14.96 -0.35
C LEU A 529 -36.57 15.62 -0.43
N ALA A 530 -36.96 16.04 -1.63
CA ALA A 530 -38.27 16.59 -1.95
C ALA A 530 -39.07 15.64 -2.86
N GLY A 531 -40.38 15.85 -3.01
CA GLY A 531 -41.22 15.07 -3.94
C GLY A 531 -41.23 13.56 -3.68
N THR A 532 -41.02 13.13 -2.43
CA THR A 532 -40.76 11.71 -2.13
C THR A 532 -42.04 10.89 -2.03
N SER A 533 -42.09 9.76 -2.74
CA SER A 533 -43.18 8.80 -2.63
C SER A 533 -42.71 7.36 -2.83
N THR A 534 -43.45 6.43 -2.25
CA THR A 534 -43.26 4.98 -2.44
C THR A 534 -44.62 4.35 -2.64
N GLU A 535 -44.85 3.77 -3.81
CA GLU A 535 -46.13 3.14 -4.15
C GLU A 535 -45.90 1.76 -4.76
N VAL A 536 -46.87 0.85 -4.58
CA VAL A 536 -46.88 -0.45 -5.25
C VAL A 536 -48.03 -0.46 -6.26
N ILE A 537 -47.69 -0.40 -7.54
CA ILE A 537 -48.65 -0.36 -8.66
C ILE A 537 -48.54 -1.68 -9.43
N ASP A 538 -49.63 -2.44 -9.49
CA ASP A 538 -49.71 -3.74 -10.20
C ASP A 538 -48.56 -4.72 -9.88
N GLY A 539 -48.05 -4.71 -8.64
CA GLY A 539 -46.96 -5.57 -8.18
C GLY A 539 -45.55 -5.03 -8.43
N THR A 540 -45.42 -3.82 -8.99
CA THR A 540 -44.16 -3.09 -9.16
C THR A 540 -44.02 -2.05 -8.06
N LEU A 541 -42.89 -2.06 -7.34
CA LEU A 541 -42.56 -1.02 -6.37
C LEU A 541 -41.96 0.18 -7.11
N VAL A 542 -42.53 1.36 -6.89
CA VAL A 542 -42.16 2.62 -7.52
C VAL A 542 -41.68 3.58 -6.43
N MET A 543 -40.43 4.02 -6.53
CA MET A 543 -39.81 5.02 -5.65
C MET A 543 -39.62 6.32 -6.43
N THR A 544 -40.19 7.44 -5.97
CA THR A 544 -39.93 8.78 -6.54
C THR A 544 -39.23 9.66 -5.53
N PHE A 545 -38.28 10.48 -5.99
CA PHE A 545 -37.65 11.52 -5.17
C PHE A 545 -37.01 12.60 -6.04
N THR A 546 -36.84 13.79 -5.45
CA THR A 546 -35.99 14.86 -5.97
C THR A 546 -34.83 15.09 -5.00
N LYS A 547 -33.58 15.03 -5.49
CA LYS A 547 -32.34 15.22 -4.73
C LYS A 547 -31.50 16.33 -5.36
N LYS A 548 -30.83 17.19 -4.57
CA LYS A 548 -29.92 18.19 -5.13
C LYS A 548 -28.69 17.50 -5.73
N LEU A 549 -28.16 18.06 -6.82
CA LEU A 549 -26.98 17.50 -7.47
C LEU A 549 -25.72 17.67 -6.61
N ALA A 550 -25.60 18.79 -5.90
CA ALA A 550 -24.50 19.05 -4.97
C ALA A 550 -25.03 19.35 -3.55
N GLU A 551 -24.57 18.58 -2.56
CA GLU A 551 -24.88 18.76 -1.14
C GLU A 551 -23.60 18.60 -0.32
N GLY A 552 -23.34 19.53 0.61
CA GLY A 552 -22.11 19.52 1.40
C GLY A 552 -22.00 18.27 2.27
N GLY A 553 -20.95 17.48 2.07
CA GLY A 553 -20.69 16.23 2.79
C GLY A 553 -21.28 14.98 2.13
N GLU A 554 -21.82 15.09 0.92
CA GLU A 554 -22.32 13.98 0.09
C GLU A 554 -21.57 13.93 -1.25
N VAL A 555 -21.62 12.79 -1.94
CA VAL A 555 -21.13 12.57 -3.30
C VAL A 555 -21.91 13.45 -4.26
N GLU A 556 -21.20 14.34 -4.95
CA GLU A 556 -21.77 15.23 -5.96
C GLU A 556 -22.16 14.46 -7.22
N ILE A 557 -23.39 14.70 -7.69
CA ILE A 557 -23.93 14.13 -8.92
C ILE A 557 -23.60 15.11 -10.05
N GLY A 558 -22.59 14.78 -10.86
CA GLY A 558 -22.14 15.61 -11.97
C GLY A 558 -23.30 15.99 -12.91
N ALA A 559 -23.35 17.25 -13.35
CA ALA A 559 -24.42 17.79 -14.20
C ALA A 559 -23.95 18.22 -15.60
N SER A 560 -22.64 18.13 -15.90
CA SER A 560 -22.06 18.32 -17.25
C SER A 560 -20.56 18.00 -17.27
N GLY A 561 -20.12 17.14 -18.20
CA GLY A 561 -18.71 16.99 -18.60
C GLY A 561 -17.78 16.24 -17.62
N THR A 562 -17.19 15.14 -18.11
CA THR A 562 -16.05 14.32 -17.61
C THR A 562 -16.01 13.80 -16.16
N ASP A 563 -16.69 14.41 -15.19
CA ASP A 563 -16.70 14.01 -13.76
C ASP A 563 -17.97 13.20 -13.38
N TRP A 564 -18.15 12.02 -13.98
CA TRP A 564 -19.27 11.16 -13.61
C TRP A 564 -18.85 10.09 -12.59
N GLY A 565 -19.48 10.14 -11.41
CA GLY A 565 -19.55 9.02 -10.46
C GLY A 565 -20.44 7.86 -10.95
N TYR A 566 -20.51 6.80 -10.16
CA TYR A 566 -21.28 5.60 -10.41
C TYR A 566 -22.65 5.64 -9.72
N VAL A 567 -23.66 5.19 -10.43
CA VAL A 567 -24.98 4.89 -9.86
C VAL A 567 -24.98 3.45 -9.40
N LEU A 568 -25.02 3.27 -8.09
CA LEU A 568 -25.22 1.96 -7.47
C LEU A 568 -26.72 1.66 -7.45
N TYR A 569 -27.09 0.41 -7.61
CA TYR A 569 -28.44 -0.04 -7.38
C TYR A 569 -28.47 -1.30 -6.53
N ALA A 570 -29.50 -1.44 -5.72
CA ALA A 570 -29.75 -2.64 -4.95
C ALA A 570 -31.24 -2.81 -4.70
N TYR A 571 -31.68 -4.06 -4.59
CA TYR A 571 -33.06 -4.37 -4.27
C TYR A 571 -33.19 -5.71 -3.56
N GLY A 572 -34.28 -5.88 -2.82
CA GLY A 572 -34.51 -7.12 -2.08
C GLY A 572 -35.90 -7.23 -1.47
N HIS A 573 -36.07 -8.28 -0.66
CA HIS A 573 -37.25 -8.51 0.19
C HIS A 573 -36.79 -8.64 1.65
N GLY A 574 -37.50 -8.04 2.59
CA GLY A 574 -37.17 -8.09 4.02
C GLY A 574 -36.10 -7.08 4.43
N SER A 575 -35.07 -7.53 5.17
CA SER A 575 -34.01 -6.67 5.70
C SER A 575 -33.02 -6.23 4.61
N PHE A 576 -32.60 -4.97 4.65
CA PHE A 576 -31.60 -4.34 3.77
C PHE A 576 -30.14 -4.59 4.20
N MET A 577 -29.90 -5.65 4.98
CA MET A 577 -28.53 -6.09 5.34
C MET A 577 -27.84 -6.76 4.15
N TYR A 578 -27.51 -8.05 4.20
CA TYR A 578 -26.87 -8.72 3.08
C TYR A 578 -27.87 -8.94 1.92
N HIS A 579 -27.59 -8.36 0.75
CA HIS A 579 -28.42 -8.52 -0.45
C HIS A 579 -27.61 -8.94 -1.68
N ALA A 580 -28.14 -9.92 -2.42
CA ALA A 580 -27.49 -10.50 -3.59
C ALA A 580 -27.72 -9.67 -4.87
N SER A 581 -28.88 -9.03 -4.99
CA SER A 581 -29.27 -8.23 -6.14
C SER A 581 -28.75 -6.80 -5.99
N ARG A 582 -27.65 -6.50 -6.67
CA ARG A 582 -26.98 -5.21 -6.66
C ARG A 582 -26.06 -5.08 -7.87
N GLY A 583 -25.79 -3.85 -8.27
CA GLY A 583 -24.82 -3.54 -9.32
C GLY A 583 -24.44 -2.07 -9.30
N ALA A 584 -23.50 -1.71 -10.17
CA ALA A 584 -23.06 -0.36 -10.41
C ALA A 584 -23.12 -0.10 -11.92
N VAL A 585 -23.65 1.05 -12.31
CA VAL A 585 -23.73 1.50 -13.70
C VAL A 585 -23.24 2.95 -13.75
N ARG A 586 -22.47 3.28 -14.79
CA ARG A 586 -22.14 4.68 -15.06
C ARG A 586 -23.29 5.29 -15.85
N LEU A 587 -23.96 6.29 -15.27
CA LEU A 587 -25.12 6.93 -15.87
C LEU A 587 -24.84 8.43 -16.02
N ASP A 588 -24.95 8.93 -17.25
CA ASP A 588 -24.87 10.35 -17.59
C ASP A 588 -26.29 10.93 -17.52
N PHE A 589 -26.50 11.91 -16.63
CA PHE A 589 -27.80 12.54 -16.43
C PHE A 589 -28.06 13.75 -17.37
N THR A 590 -27.19 14.01 -18.37
CA THR A 590 -27.30 15.12 -19.34
C THR A 590 -27.85 14.74 -20.73
N PRO A 591 -28.36 15.71 -21.52
CA PRO A 591 -28.80 15.48 -22.89
C PRO A 591 -27.61 15.34 -23.86
N VAL A 592 -27.47 14.20 -24.53
CA VAL A 592 -26.57 14.07 -25.69
C VAL A 592 -27.38 13.69 -26.93
N CYS A 593 -27.48 14.64 -27.85
CA CYS A 593 -28.03 14.47 -29.19
C CYS A 593 -26.99 14.96 -30.20
N GLU A 594 -26.03 14.11 -30.58
CA GLU A 594 -25.07 14.39 -31.67
C GLU A 594 -25.04 13.22 -32.67
N PRO A 595 -24.91 13.49 -33.99
CA PRO A 595 -25.25 12.55 -35.06
C PRO A 595 -24.09 11.62 -35.42
N HIS A 596 -24.32 10.31 -35.41
CA HIS A 596 -23.37 9.35 -35.98
C HIS A 596 -23.41 9.40 -37.52
N ALA A 597 -22.27 9.75 -38.13
CA ALA A 597 -22.04 9.63 -39.55
C ALA A 597 -22.02 8.14 -39.96
N THR A 598 -22.99 7.74 -40.77
CA THR A 598 -23.07 6.42 -41.40
C THR A 598 -22.15 6.36 -42.61
N THR A 599 -21.21 5.41 -42.62
CA THR A 599 -20.74 4.82 -43.88
C THR A 599 -20.71 3.29 -43.74
N ALA A 600 -21.65 2.65 -44.42
CA ALA A 600 -21.62 1.24 -44.74
C ALA A 600 -21.60 1.10 -46.27
N PRO A 601 -20.87 0.15 -46.85
CA PRO A 601 -21.24 -0.43 -48.13
C PRO A 601 -21.95 -1.77 -47.91
N THR A 602 -23.10 -1.89 -48.55
CA THR A 602 -23.97 -3.06 -48.67
C THR A 602 -23.44 -4.08 -49.69
N VAL A 603 -23.56 -5.38 -49.41
CA VAL A 603 -23.92 -6.44 -50.39
C VAL A 603 -24.63 -7.60 -49.67
N ASP A 604 -25.75 -8.06 -50.23
CA ASP A 604 -26.61 -9.22 -49.88
C ASP A 604 -26.49 -10.30 -51.01
N PRO A 605 -27.16 -11.46 -50.96
CA PRO A 605 -26.77 -12.77 -50.40
C PRO A 605 -26.52 -13.86 -51.49
N ASP A 606 -25.89 -14.99 -51.15
CA ASP A 606 -26.28 -16.35 -51.64
C ASP A 606 -25.40 -17.50 -51.10
N PHE A 607 -26.05 -18.36 -50.31
CA PHE A 607 -25.99 -19.84 -50.23
C PHE A 607 -24.71 -20.63 -50.58
N ALA A 608 -24.22 -21.45 -49.64
CA ALA A 608 -24.20 -22.93 -49.73
C ALA A 608 -23.54 -23.59 -48.51
N GLY A 609 -24.25 -24.55 -47.88
CA GLY A 609 -23.83 -25.24 -46.66
C GLY A 609 -22.87 -26.41 -46.84
N GLY A 610 -22.43 -26.97 -45.71
CA GLY A 610 -21.65 -28.21 -45.66
C GLY A 610 -21.34 -28.64 -44.22
N SER A 611 -21.91 -29.77 -43.82
CA SER A 611 -21.70 -30.48 -42.56
C SER A 611 -20.33 -31.16 -42.43
N SER A 612 -19.95 -31.45 -41.17
CA SER A 612 -19.28 -32.67 -40.66
C SER A 612 -17.88 -32.52 -40.03
N GLU A 613 -17.84 -32.98 -38.77
CA GLU A 613 -16.81 -33.76 -38.06
C GLU A 613 -15.33 -33.69 -38.44
N GLY A 614 -14.50 -33.47 -37.40
CA GLY A 614 -13.24 -34.20 -37.22
C GLY A 614 -11.96 -33.45 -37.62
N GLY A 615 -11.23 -33.04 -36.59
CA GLY A 615 -9.88 -32.44 -36.58
C GLY A 615 -9.00 -32.59 -37.82
N ASP A 616 -8.50 -31.44 -38.28
CA ASP A 616 -7.11 -31.31 -38.72
C ASP A 616 -6.63 -29.89 -38.43
N ALA A 617 -5.50 -29.75 -37.75
CA ALA A 617 -4.81 -28.48 -37.60
C ALA A 617 -4.14 -28.14 -38.95
N SER A 618 -4.88 -27.53 -39.87
CA SER A 618 -4.28 -27.10 -41.15
C SER A 618 -4.92 -25.93 -41.88
N SER A 619 -5.91 -25.24 -41.31
CA SER A 619 -6.20 -23.89 -41.79
C SER A 619 -6.74 -23.03 -40.66
N CYS A 620 -5.92 -22.12 -40.16
CA CYS A 620 -6.42 -20.97 -39.42
C CYS A 620 -7.08 -19.94 -40.34
N ASN A 621 -7.62 -20.37 -41.48
CA ASN A 621 -8.34 -19.47 -42.36
C ASN A 621 -9.64 -19.14 -41.64
N SER A 622 -9.86 -17.84 -41.43
CA SER A 622 -11.12 -17.36 -40.89
C SER A 622 -12.28 -17.73 -41.81
N ASP A 623 -13.37 -18.21 -41.23
CA ASP A 623 -14.67 -18.31 -41.88
C ASP A 623 -15.45 -16.97 -41.87
N ASP A 624 -14.96 -15.99 -41.12
CA ASP A 624 -15.45 -14.62 -41.12
C ASP A 624 -14.53 -13.73 -42.00
N PRO A 625 -15.04 -13.09 -43.07
CA PRO A 625 -14.22 -12.26 -43.96
C PRO A 625 -13.64 -11.01 -43.29
N GLY A 626 -14.12 -10.62 -42.11
CA GLY A 626 -13.59 -9.52 -41.32
C GLY A 626 -12.29 -9.85 -40.60
N TYR A 627 -11.90 -11.13 -40.51
CA TYR A 627 -10.68 -11.56 -39.83
C TYR A 627 -9.79 -12.38 -40.77
N ALA A 628 -8.48 -12.23 -40.64
CA ALA A 628 -7.49 -12.96 -41.42
C ALA A 628 -7.35 -14.39 -40.88
N PHE A 629 -7.46 -14.54 -39.56
CA PHE A 629 -7.24 -15.81 -38.89
C PHE A 629 -8.34 -16.18 -37.90
N ALA A 630 -8.57 -17.48 -37.74
CA ALA A 630 -9.46 -18.04 -36.73
C ALA A 630 -8.92 -19.36 -36.16
N LEU A 631 -9.19 -19.61 -34.88
CA LEU A 631 -8.75 -20.80 -34.18
C LEU A 631 -9.75 -21.23 -33.11
N ALA A 632 -10.23 -22.47 -33.20
CA ALA A 632 -11.09 -23.06 -32.17
C ALA A 632 -10.25 -23.38 -30.92
N LEU A 633 -10.52 -22.67 -29.82
CA LEU A 633 -9.86 -22.87 -28.53
C LEU A 633 -10.51 -24.01 -27.73
N ASP A 634 -11.83 -24.16 -27.90
CA ASP A 634 -12.64 -25.23 -27.33
C ASP A 634 -13.84 -25.52 -28.25
N SER A 635 -14.55 -26.62 -27.99
CA SER A 635 -15.80 -26.98 -28.68
C SER A 635 -16.88 -25.90 -28.67
N SER A 636 -16.79 -24.91 -27.77
CA SER A 636 -17.73 -23.80 -27.65
C SER A 636 -17.08 -22.41 -27.68
N LEU A 637 -15.79 -22.28 -28.01
CA LEU A 637 -15.09 -20.99 -28.03
C LEU A 637 -14.12 -20.93 -29.22
N VAL A 638 -14.29 -19.91 -30.05
CA VAL A 638 -13.43 -19.62 -31.21
C VAL A 638 -12.80 -18.23 -31.04
N PHE A 639 -11.51 -18.14 -31.32
CA PHE A 639 -10.77 -16.88 -31.35
C PHE A 639 -10.44 -16.49 -32.78
N TYR A 640 -10.85 -15.28 -33.16
CA TYR A 640 -10.61 -14.65 -34.46
C TYR A 640 -9.65 -13.47 -34.27
N TRP A 641 -8.74 -13.23 -35.21
CA TRP A 641 -7.86 -12.06 -35.12
C TRP A 641 -7.35 -11.51 -36.44
N ASN A 642 -7.00 -10.22 -36.40
CA ASN A 642 -6.14 -9.52 -37.35
C ASN A 642 -4.94 -8.92 -36.62
N ILE A 643 -3.85 -8.70 -37.35
CA ILE A 643 -2.80 -7.78 -36.96
C ILE A 643 -3.05 -6.49 -37.74
N VAL A 644 -3.42 -5.43 -37.03
CA VAL A 644 -3.72 -4.13 -37.62
C VAL A 644 -2.70 -3.10 -37.15
N GLU A 645 -2.51 -2.05 -37.94
CA GLU A 645 -1.73 -0.89 -37.53
C GLU A 645 -2.68 0.20 -37.04
N THR A 646 -2.57 0.57 -35.77
CA THR A 646 -3.38 1.64 -35.17
C THR A 646 -2.55 2.91 -35.03
N GLY A 647 -3.07 4.02 -35.55
CA GLY A 647 -2.49 5.35 -35.46
C GLY A 647 -3.23 6.34 -36.36
N ASP A 648 -3.39 7.59 -35.90
CA ASP A 648 -3.86 8.68 -36.77
C ASP A 648 -2.74 9.05 -37.75
N GLN A 649 -3.09 9.56 -38.94
CA GLN A 649 -2.22 9.81 -40.11
C GLN A 649 -0.97 10.70 -39.87
N MET A 650 -0.68 11.09 -38.62
CA MET A 650 0.51 11.84 -38.21
C MET A 650 1.29 11.22 -37.02
N ALA A 651 0.89 10.07 -36.48
CA ALA A 651 1.63 9.33 -35.43
C ALA A 651 2.23 8.02 -35.97
N SER A 652 3.35 7.58 -35.41
CA SER A 652 3.99 6.30 -35.75
C SER A 652 2.98 5.14 -35.61
N PHE A 653 2.78 4.37 -36.67
CA PHE A 653 1.89 3.20 -36.66
C PHE A 653 2.38 2.17 -35.62
N TYR A 654 1.51 1.77 -34.70
CA TYR A 654 1.79 0.68 -33.75
C TYR A 654 0.99 -0.57 -34.12
N PRO A 655 1.59 -1.77 -34.03
CA PRO A 655 0.85 -3.00 -34.23
C PRO A 655 -0.14 -3.22 -33.08
N ALA A 656 -1.37 -3.56 -33.43
CA ALA A 656 -2.44 -3.92 -32.51
C ALA A 656 -3.07 -5.25 -32.91
N LEU A 657 -3.50 -6.00 -31.91
CA LEU A 657 -4.27 -7.22 -32.03
C LEU A 657 -5.76 -6.84 -32.03
N GLU A 658 -6.36 -6.85 -33.21
CA GLU A 658 -7.81 -6.85 -33.33
C GLU A 658 -8.29 -8.28 -33.12
N GLY A 659 -9.01 -8.52 -32.03
CA GLY A 659 -9.43 -9.84 -31.58
C GLY A 659 -10.95 -9.96 -31.43
N ARG A 660 -11.47 -11.17 -31.67
CA ARG A 660 -12.86 -11.53 -31.39
C ARG A 660 -12.94 -12.92 -30.77
N LEU A 661 -13.66 -13.00 -29.65
CA LEU A 661 -14.02 -14.24 -28.97
C LEU A 661 -15.49 -14.53 -29.24
N LEU A 662 -15.75 -15.58 -29.99
CA LEU A 662 -17.11 -16.06 -30.27
C LEU A 662 -17.36 -17.32 -29.45
N LYS A 663 -18.20 -17.19 -28.42
CA LYS A 663 -18.54 -18.28 -27.50
C LYS A 663 -19.97 -18.73 -27.73
N ARG A 664 -20.22 -20.05 -27.76
CA ARG A 664 -21.60 -20.58 -27.78
C ARG A 664 -22.26 -20.39 -26.40
N GLY A 665 -23.44 -19.79 -26.39
CA GLY A 665 -24.21 -19.35 -25.22
C GLY A 665 -23.63 -18.12 -24.50
N GLY A 666 -24.42 -17.51 -23.61
CA GLY A 666 -24.02 -16.33 -22.83
C GLY A 666 -22.99 -16.59 -21.71
N GLY A 667 -22.80 -15.61 -20.83
CA GLY A 667 -21.85 -15.68 -19.70
C GLY A 667 -20.59 -14.84 -19.95
N TYR A 668 -19.41 -15.45 -19.90
CA TYR A 668 -18.15 -14.75 -20.18
C TYR A 668 -17.18 -15.60 -21.00
N SER A 669 -16.31 -14.92 -21.73
CA SER A 669 -15.14 -15.48 -22.40
C SER A 669 -13.92 -14.59 -22.17
N SER A 670 -12.75 -15.19 -22.05
CA SER A 670 -11.51 -14.46 -21.83
C SER A 670 -10.33 -15.03 -22.59
N LEU A 671 -9.43 -14.14 -23.00
CA LEU A 671 -8.13 -14.44 -23.57
C LEU A 671 -7.07 -13.71 -22.72
N ALA A 672 -6.03 -14.41 -22.27
CA ALA A 672 -4.97 -13.83 -21.46
C ALA A 672 -3.60 -14.06 -22.09
N VAL A 673 -2.68 -13.14 -21.87
CA VAL A 673 -1.26 -13.27 -22.23
C VAL A 673 -0.48 -13.71 -20.99
N SER A 674 0.45 -14.64 -21.16
CA SER A 674 1.22 -15.25 -20.08
C SER A 674 2.68 -15.47 -20.50
N GLU A 675 3.62 -15.32 -19.57
CA GLU A 675 5.02 -15.70 -19.80
C GLU A 675 5.31 -17.16 -19.41
N ASP A 676 4.50 -17.74 -18.51
CA ASP A 676 4.80 -19.00 -17.82
C ASP A 676 3.69 -20.05 -17.93
N SER A 677 2.67 -19.79 -18.75
CA SER A 677 1.47 -20.62 -18.91
C SER A 677 0.56 -20.69 -17.66
N PHE A 678 0.74 -19.82 -16.66
CA PHE A 678 -0.08 -19.80 -15.45
C PHE A 678 -0.95 -18.56 -15.34
N MET A 679 -2.17 -18.76 -14.83
CA MET A 679 -3.12 -17.67 -14.57
C MET A 679 -2.53 -16.57 -13.67
N ALA A 680 -1.74 -16.91 -12.64
CA ALA A 680 -1.15 -15.91 -11.75
C ALA A 680 0.12 -15.35 -12.40
N GLY A 681 0.25 -14.02 -12.45
CA GLY A 681 1.27 -13.30 -13.21
C GLY A 681 0.86 -12.99 -14.66
N SER A 682 -0.37 -13.34 -15.07
CA SER A 682 -0.86 -13.12 -16.43
C SER A 682 -1.84 -11.95 -16.53
N GLU A 683 -2.17 -11.56 -17.76
CA GLU A 683 -3.03 -10.42 -18.05
C GLU A 683 -4.14 -10.83 -19.02
N ALA A 684 -5.40 -10.61 -18.65
CA ALA A 684 -6.55 -11.13 -19.36
C ALA A 684 -7.44 -10.03 -19.92
N ILE A 685 -7.90 -10.22 -21.16
CA ILE A 685 -9.05 -9.53 -21.72
C ILE A 685 -10.26 -10.40 -21.42
N VAL A 686 -11.23 -9.85 -20.69
CA VAL A 686 -12.46 -10.55 -20.33
C VAL A 686 -13.63 -9.80 -20.93
N GLY A 687 -14.46 -10.51 -21.69
CA GLY A 687 -15.76 -10.04 -22.11
C GLY A 687 -16.86 -10.84 -21.43
N GLU A 688 -17.85 -10.13 -20.89
CA GLU A 688 -19.01 -10.69 -20.20
C GLU A 688 -20.27 -10.15 -20.88
N ASP A 689 -21.33 -10.95 -20.88
CA ASP A 689 -22.64 -10.58 -21.41
C ASP A 689 -23.13 -9.27 -20.79
N GLY A 690 -23.47 -8.29 -21.63
CA GLY A 690 -23.89 -6.96 -21.21
C GLY A 690 -22.77 -6.04 -20.68
N LYS A 691 -21.49 -6.41 -20.81
CA LYS A 691 -20.34 -5.57 -20.40
C LYS A 691 -19.37 -5.36 -21.55
N ILE A 692 -18.77 -4.18 -21.60
CA ILE A 692 -17.66 -3.89 -22.53
C ILE A 692 -16.43 -4.71 -22.10
N PRO A 693 -15.74 -5.41 -23.03
CA PRO A 693 -14.50 -6.11 -22.73
C PRO A 693 -13.48 -5.22 -22.03
N ALA A 694 -12.80 -5.76 -21.03
CA ALA A 694 -11.81 -5.02 -20.25
C ALA A 694 -10.57 -5.87 -19.95
N LYS A 695 -9.44 -5.21 -19.70
CA LYS A 695 -8.20 -5.82 -19.24
C LYS A 695 -8.23 -6.08 -17.74
N TYR A 696 -7.68 -7.20 -17.32
CA TYR A 696 -7.61 -7.69 -15.95
C TYR A 696 -6.17 -8.12 -15.66
N GLU A 697 -5.72 -7.78 -14.46
CA GLU A 697 -4.49 -8.32 -13.91
C GLU A 697 -4.82 -9.55 -13.07
N LEU A 698 -4.09 -10.64 -13.33
CA LEU A 698 -4.30 -11.91 -12.66
C LEU A 698 -3.13 -12.18 -11.73
N THR A 699 -3.24 -11.79 -10.47
CA THR A 699 -2.21 -12.03 -9.44
C THR A 699 -2.39 -13.36 -8.71
N SER A 700 -3.57 -13.99 -8.84
CA SER A 700 -3.84 -15.28 -8.21
C SER A 700 -4.89 -16.11 -8.97
N ARG A 701 -5.09 -17.37 -8.56
CA ARG A 701 -6.13 -18.27 -9.12
C ARG A 701 -7.51 -18.10 -8.48
N THR A 702 -7.63 -17.20 -7.49
CA THR A 702 -8.89 -16.89 -6.81
C THR A 702 -9.38 -15.52 -7.24
N VAL A 703 -10.70 -15.28 -7.13
CA VAL A 703 -11.34 -14.02 -7.54
C VAL A 703 -10.68 -12.79 -6.90
N SER A 704 -10.14 -12.93 -5.68
CA SER A 704 -9.39 -11.86 -4.98
C SER A 704 -8.11 -11.40 -5.67
N GLY A 705 -7.54 -12.21 -6.57
CA GLY A 705 -6.39 -11.82 -7.40
C GLY A 705 -6.77 -11.72 -8.87
N VAL A 706 -8.06 -11.53 -9.17
CA VAL A 706 -8.55 -11.17 -10.49
C VAL A 706 -9.09 -9.75 -10.37
N SER A 707 -8.24 -8.77 -10.66
CA SER A 707 -8.58 -7.36 -10.53
C SER A 707 -8.67 -6.74 -11.91
N ARG A 708 -9.77 -6.05 -12.19
CA ARG A 708 -9.88 -5.20 -13.38
C ARG A 708 -8.72 -4.19 -13.33
N ARG A 709 -7.98 -4.04 -14.42
CA ARG A 709 -6.93 -3.02 -14.51
C ARG A 709 -7.57 -1.64 -14.29
N ARG A 710 -6.81 -0.73 -13.67
CA ARG A 710 -7.24 0.65 -13.45
C ARG A 710 -7.68 1.27 -14.77
N GLN A 711 -8.65 2.19 -14.73
CA GLN A 711 -9.24 2.78 -15.93
C GLN A 711 -8.20 3.42 -16.85
N SER A 712 -7.14 3.99 -16.29
CA SER A 712 -6.02 4.56 -17.05
C SER A 712 -5.20 3.55 -17.85
N SER A 713 -5.25 2.28 -17.47
CA SER A 713 -4.64 1.16 -18.19
C SER A 713 -5.66 0.41 -19.04
N GLN A 714 -6.93 0.84 -19.11
CA GLN A 714 -7.96 0.27 -19.99
C GLN A 714 -7.90 0.94 -21.37
N THR A 715 -6.98 0.47 -22.20
CA THR A 715 -6.67 1.01 -23.53
C THR A 715 -7.32 0.26 -24.69
N LEU A 716 -8.22 -0.70 -24.39
CA LEU A 716 -8.93 -1.42 -25.45
C LEU A 716 -9.79 -0.45 -26.25
N VAL A 717 -9.62 -0.46 -27.56
CA VAL A 717 -10.49 0.26 -28.50
C VAL A 717 -11.36 -0.72 -29.27
N ASP A 718 -12.42 -0.24 -29.91
CA ASP A 718 -13.41 -1.08 -30.62
C ASP A 718 -13.99 -2.23 -29.75
N ALA A 719 -13.98 -2.03 -28.43
CA ALA A 719 -14.39 -3.03 -27.47
C ALA A 719 -15.92 -3.12 -27.42
N SER A 720 -16.46 -4.30 -27.71
CA SER A 720 -17.90 -4.59 -27.63
C SER A 720 -18.11 -6.02 -27.20
N CYS A 721 -19.15 -6.31 -26.41
CA CYS A 721 -19.55 -7.69 -26.20
C CYS A 721 -21.07 -7.83 -26.11
N GLU A 722 -21.62 -8.66 -26.99
CA GLU A 722 -23.06 -8.76 -27.19
C GLU A 722 -23.51 -10.21 -27.38
N SER A 723 -24.69 -10.52 -26.85
CA SER A 723 -25.36 -11.78 -27.14
C SER A 723 -26.01 -11.75 -28.52
N LYS A 724 -25.62 -12.68 -29.41
CA LYS A 724 -26.12 -12.82 -30.78
C LYS A 724 -26.80 -14.17 -31.00
N MET A 725 -27.80 -14.16 -31.88
CA MET A 725 -28.41 -15.39 -32.39
C MET A 725 -27.87 -15.68 -33.79
N ILE A 726 -27.19 -16.81 -33.96
CA ILE A 726 -26.64 -17.25 -35.24
C ILE A 726 -27.23 -18.63 -35.52
N ASP A 727 -27.93 -18.80 -36.64
CA ASP A 727 -28.61 -20.04 -37.05
C ASP A 727 -29.53 -20.67 -35.99
N GLY A 728 -30.16 -19.83 -35.15
CA GLY A 728 -31.07 -20.27 -34.10
C GLY A 728 -30.39 -20.68 -32.79
N GLU A 729 -29.07 -20.53 -32.68
CA GLU A 729 -28.31 -20.74 -31.45
C GLU A 729 -27.77 -19.42 -30.89
N SER A 730 -27.68 -19.34 -29.56
CA SER A 730 -27.17 -18.17 -28.85
C SER A 730 -25.64 -18.21 -28.79
N TYR A 731 -25.01 -17.06 -28.98
CA TYR A 731 -23.58 -16.83 -28.89
C TYR A 731 -23.29 -15.55 -28.10
N LEU A 732 -22.19 -15.52 -27.37
CA LEU A 732 -21.57 -14.31 -26.84
C LEU A 732 -20.46 -13.90 -27.82
N ASP A 733 -20.59 -12.73 -28.45
CA ASP A 733 -19.66 -12.18 -29.42
C ASP A 733 -18.93 -10.99 -28.81
N CYS A 734 -17.71 -11.20 -28.31
CA CYS A 734 -16.88 -10.16 -27.74
C CYS A 734 -15.75 -9.76 -28.70
N ARG A 735 -15.61 -8.47 -29.01
CA ARG A 735 -14.60 -7.88 -29.89
C ARG A 735 -13.76 -6.86 -29.13
N PHE A 736 -12.50 -6.70 -29.51
CA PHE A 736 -11.59 -5.71 -28.94
C PHE A 736 -10.41 -5.47 -29.87
N THR A 737 -9.79 -4.30 -29.74
CA THR A 737 -8.48 -4.01 -30.32
C THR A 737 -7.53 -3.67 -29.18
N LYS A 738 -6.47 -4.48 -29.03
CA LYS A 738 -5.43 -4.32 -28.00
C LYS A 738 -4.11 -3.94 -28.64
N GLN A 739 -3.48 -2.86 -28.18
CA GLN A 739 -2.11 -2.55 -28.59
C GLN A 739 -1.15 -3.66 -28.13
N MET A 740 -0.28 -4.11 -29.02
CA MET A 740 0.53 -5.30 -28.78
C MET A 740 1.63 -5.09 -27.73
N ALA A 741 2.19 -3.88 -27.64
CA ALA A 741 3.15 -3.49 -26.62
C ALA A 741 2.60 -2.30 -25.82
N GLU A 742 2.44 -2.48 -24.51
CA GLU A 742 1.93 -1.45 -23.59
C GLU A 742 2.80 -1.43 -22.32
N SER A 743 3.06 -0.24 -21.78
CA SER A 743 3.90 -0.08 -20.58
C SER A 743 3.30 -0.84 -19.39
N GLY A 744 4.11 -1.66 -18.73
CA GLY A 744 3.68 -2.46 -17.58
C GLY A 744 2.78 -3.66 -17.94
N GLU A 745 2.67 -4.03 -19.22
CA GLU A 745 1.93 -5.19 -19.71
C GLU A 745 2.84 -6.22 -20.39
N ILE A 746 2.38 -7.46 -20.48
CA ILE A 746 3.09 -8.51 -21.22
C ILE A 746 2.96 -8.22 -22.72
N GLU A 747 4.10 -7.97 -23.36
CA GLU A 747 4.17 -7.71 -24.80
C GLU A 747 3.70 -8.92 -25.63
N ILE A 748 2.83 -8.65 -26.60
CA ILE A 748 2.41 -9.59 -27.63
C ILE A 748 3.32 -9.37 -28.84
N VAL A 749 4.12 -10.36 -29.21
CA VAL A 749 5.00 -10.26 -30.38
C VAL A 749 4.22 -10.60 -31.65
N THR A 750 4.41 -9.80 -32.72
CA THR A 750 3.79 -10.04 -34.03
C THR A 750 4.33 -11.28 -34.71
N VAL A 751 5.63 -11.54 -34.57
CA VAL A 751 6.36 -12.67 -35.13
C VAL A 751 7.04 -13.43 -34.00
N GLY A 752 6.78 -14.72 -33.92
CA GLY A 752 7.19 -15.56 -32.79
C GLY A 752 6.01 -16.07 -31.98
N THR A 753 6.30 -17.02 -31.11
CA THR A 753 5.28 -17.71 -30.31
C THR A 753 4.88 -16.90 -29.09
N ASN A 754 3.60 -16.54 -28.99
CA ASN A 754 2.98 -15.99 -27.79
C ASN A 754 2.33 -17.10 -26.99
N THR A 755 2.34 -17.03 -25.66
CA THR A 755 1.57 -17.95 -24.82
C THR A 755 0.28 -17.29 -24.38
N PHE A 756 -0.84 -17.77 -24.90
CA PHE A 756 -2.17 -17.34 -24.49
C PHE A 756 -2.81 -18.35 -23.55
N LEU A 757 -3.56 -17.84 -22.56
CA LEU A 757 -4.50 -18.61 -21.76
C LEU A 757 -5.91 -18.27 -22.23
N TRP A 758 -6.83 -19.22 -22.15
CA TRP A 758 -8.23 -18.95 -22.42
C TRP A 758 -9.11 -19.58 -21.36
N ALA A 759 -10.27 -18.97 -21.14
CA ALA A 759 -11.29 -19.50 -20.26
C ALA A 759 -12.68 -19.00 -20.65
N HIS A 760 -13.71 -19.77 -20.30
CA HIS A 760 -15.10 -19.33 -20.49
C HIS A 760 -16.06 -19.94 -19.45
N GLY A 761 -17.19 -19.26 -19.25
CA GLY A 761 -18.25 -19.67 -18.32
C GLY A 761 -19.63 -19.21 -18.76
N SER A 762 -20.68 -19.76 -18.13
CA SER A 762 -22.08 -19.53 -18.51
C SER A 762 -22.81 -18.46 -17.67
N GLY A 763 -22.10 -17.75 -16.79
CA GLY A 763 -22.63 -16.66 -15.96
C GLY A 763 -21.59 -15.55 -15.83
N SER A 764 -21.64 -14.77 -14.75
CA SER A 764 -20.63 -13.74 -14.49
C SER A 764 -19.23 -14.31 -14.26
N LEU A 765 -18.21 -13.47 -14.40
CA LEU A 765 -16.80 -13.82 -14.19
C LEU A 765 -16.63 -14.55 -12.86
N SER A 766 -16.29 -15.83 -12.95
CA SER A 766 -16.26 -16.73 -11.80
C SER A 766 -15.34 -17.92 -12.06
N TYR A 767 -15.38 -18.91 -11.17
CA TYR A 767 -14.57 -20.11 -11.30
C TYR A 767 -14.94 -20.91 -12.56
N HIS A 768 -13.96 -21.11 -13.44
CA HIS A 768 -14.06 -21.88 -14.69
C HIS A 768 -13.30 -23.19 -14.49
N SER A 769 -14.06 -24.29 -14.37
CA SER A 769 -13.51 -25.62 -14.11
C SER A 769 -12.74 -26.21 -15.31
N GLY A 770 -13.38 -26.98 -16.18
CA GLY A 770 -12.75 -27.59 -17.35
C GLY A 770 -12.65 -26.67 -18.57
N ASN A 771 -13.38 -25.55 -18.57
CA ASN A 771 -13.53 -24.65 -19.70
C ASN A 771 -12.37 -23.65 -19.78
N ARG A 772 -11.15 -24.17 -19.84
CA ARG A 772 -9.91 -23.38 -19.85
C ARG A 772 -8.76 -24.14 -20.49
N GLY A 773 -7.78 -23.41 -21.00
CA GLY A 773 -6.59 -24.01 -21.58
C GLY A 773 -5.46 -23.02 -21.80
N VAL A 774 -4.33 -23.56 -22.26
CA VAL A 774 -3.16 -22.79 -22.70
C VAL A 774 -2.95 -23.10 -24.19
N ILE A 775 -2.59 -22.07 -24.94
CA ILE A 775 -2.20 -22.20 -26.33
C ILE A 775 -0.96 -21.36 -26.60
N GLU A 776 0.04 -21.98 -27.20
CA GLU A 776 1.18 -21.28 -27.78
C GLU A 776 0.81 -20.96 -29.24
N LEU A 777 0.81 -19.68 -29.62
CA LEU A 777 0.32 -19.22 -30.92
C LEU A 777 1.26 -18.17 -31.51
N ASP A 778 1.73 -18.41 -32.73
CA ASP A 778 2.32 -17.37 -33.57
C ASP A 778 1.21 -16.67 -34.38
N LEU A 779 1.01 -15.37 -34.13
CA LEU A 779 -0.10 -14.62 -34.71
C LEU A 779 0.06 -14.35 -36.22
N SER A 780 1.29 -14.42 -36.75
CA SER A 780 1.60 -14.13 -38.15
C SER A 780 1.49 -15.36 -39.05
N SER A 781 1.86 -16.54 -38.53
CA SER A 781 1.85 -17.81 -39.27
C SER A 781 0.69 -18.72 -38.90
N CYS A 782 0.02 -18.43 -37.78
CA CYS A 782 -0.93 -19.30 -37.11
C CYS A 782 -0.37 -20.70 -36.73
N GLU A 783 0.94 -20.80 -36.51
CA GLU A 783 1.49 -22.00 -35.90
C GLU A 783 1.02 -22.06 -34.43
N ALA A 784 0.17 -23.05 -34.11
CA ALA A 784 -0.46 -23.18 -32.81
C ALA A 784 -0.17 -24.52 -32.14
N ASN A 785 0.18 -24.51 -30.85
CA ASN A 785 0.35 -25.67 -30.00
C ASN A 785 -0.60 -25.58 -28.79
N VAL A 786 -1.69 -26.33 -28.82
CA VAL A 786 -2.67 -26.38 -27.72
C VAL A 786 -2.12 -27.28 -26.61
N LYS A 787 -1.81 -26.68 -25.45
CA LYS A 787 -1.37 -27.40 -24.25
C LYS A 787 -2.58 -27.75 -23.37
N SER A 788 -2.95 -29.04 -23.33
CA SER A 788 -3.98 -29.53 -22.39
C SER A 788 -3.42 -29.61 -20.97
N ILE A 789 -3.91 -28.79 -20.04
CA ILE A 789 -3.52 -28.81 -18.61
C ILE A 789 -4.20 -29.99 -17.90
N LYS A 790 -3.44 -30.85 -17.22
CA LYS A 790 -3.99 -31.93 -16.38
C LYS A 790 -4.35 -31.39 -14.99
N PRO A 791 -5.64 -31.38 -14.59
CA PRO A 791 -6.04 -30.92 -13.26
C PRO A 791 -5.71 -31.94 -12.17
N VAL A 792 -5.58 -31.48 -10.93
CA VAL A 792 -5.43 -32.34 -9.75
C VAL A 792 -6.65 -33.25 -9.60
N SER A 793 -6.40 -34.56 -9.48
CA SER A 793 -7.45 -35.56 -9.40
C SER A 793 -8.28 -35.45 -8.11
N SER A 794 -9.54 -35.01 -8.23
CA SER A 794 -10.51 -34.92 -7.13
C SER A 794 -10.74 -36.26 -6.42
N SER A 795 -10.72 -37.38 -7.15
CA SER A 795 -10.90 -38.72 -6.56
C SER A 795 -9.68 -39.12 -5.72
N ALA A 796 -8.47 -38.79 -6.16
CA ALA A 796 -7.25 -39.07 -5.43
C ALA A 796 -7.14 -38.23 -4.13
N ILE A 797 -7.54 -36.96 -4.16
CA ILE A 797 -7.56 -36.09 -2.96
C ILE A 797 -8.60 -36.57 -1.93
N LYS A 798 -9.80 -36.97 -2.37
CA LYS A 798 -10.80 -37.59 -1.47
C LYS A 798 -10.26 -38.88 -0.83
N ALA A 799 -9.60 -39.73 -1.63
CA ALA A 799 -9.00 -40.96 -1.13
C ALA A 799 -7.86 -40.68 -0.12
N HIS A 800 -7.00 -39.71 -0.39
CA HIS A 800 -5.98 -39.24 0.56
C HIS A 800 -6.62 -38.84 1.90
N GLY A 801 -7.62 -37.96 1.88
CA GLY A 801 -8.29 -37.49 3.10
C GLY A 801 -8.92 -38.63 3.89
N ALA A 802 -9.62 -39.54 3.22
CA ALA A 802 -10.24 -40.70 3.86
C ALA A 802 -9.20 -41.63 4.55
N LEU A 803 -8.08 -41.90 3.87
CA LEU A 803 -6.99 -42.73 4.42
C LEU A 803 -6.34 -42.05 5.64
N MET A 804 -6.19 -40.72 5.63
CA MET A 804 -5.64 -39.97 6.75
C MET A 804 -6.57 -39.97 7.97
N ILE A 805 -7.89 -39.87 7.77
CA ILE A 805 -8.88 -39.99 8.84
C ILE A 805 -8.82 -41.40 9.46
N VAL A 806 -8.79 -42.44 8.64
CA VAL A 806 -8.65 -43.82 9.13
C VAL A 806 -7.35 -44.00 9.93
N ALA A 807 -6.22 -43.49 9.44
CA ALA A 807 -4.94 -43.59 10.13
C ALA A 807 -4.92 -42.84 11.48
N TRP A 808 -5.30 -41.56 11.48
CA TRP A 808 -5.02 -40.64 12.59
C TRP A 808 -6.20 -40.34 13.50
N ALA A 809 -7.45 -40.47 13.04
CA ALA A 809 -8.62 -40.33 13.91
C ALA A 809 -9.03 -41.67 14.55
N TRP A 810 -8.65 -42.82 13.96
CA TRP A 810 -9.01 -44.15 14.44
C TRP A 810 -7.80 -44.98 14.90
N PHE A 811 -6.96 -45.45 13.98
CA PHE A 811 -5.93 -46.45 14.32
C PHE A 811 -4.87 -45.92 15.28
N ALA A 812 -4.29 -44.73 15.04
CA ALA A 812 -3.26 -44.18 15.92
C ALA A 812 -3.76 -43.95 17.38
N PRO A 813 -4.95 -43.36 17.61
CA PRO A 813 -5.54 -43.27 18.95
C PRO A 813 -5.86 -44.64 19.60
N ILE A 814 -6.36 -45.62 18.84
CA ILE A 814 -6.57 -47.00 19.34
C ILE A 814 -5.23 -47.61 19.83
N GLY A 815 -4.14 -47.37 19.10
CA GLY A 815 -2.81 -47.77 19.53
C GLY A 815 -2.41 -47.16 20.88
N VAL A 816 -2.75 -45.89 21.12
CA VAL A 816 -2.52 -45.24 22.43
C VAL A 816 -3.35 -45.89 23.53
N ILE A 817 -4.61 -46.25 23.27
CA ILE A 817 -5.47 -46.96 24.24
C ILE A 817 -4.84 -48.29 24.67
N PHE A 818 -4.35 -49.11 23.72
CA PHE A 818 -3.67 -50.36 24.05
C PHE A 818 -2.42 -50.15 24.93
N SER A 819 -1.68 -49.06 24.71
CA SER A 819 -0.53 -48.72 25.55
C SER A 819 -0.90 -48.31 26.99
N ARG A 820 -2.09 -47.72 27.19
CA ARG A 820 -2.61 -47.34 28.52
C ARG A 820 -3.07 -48.55 29.32
N LEU A 821 -3.62 -49.56 28.65
CA LEU A 821 -4.07 -50.81 29.27
C LEU A 821 -2.92 -51.75 29.68
N LYS A 822 -1.65 -51.33 29.50
CA LYS A 822 -0.47 -52.13 29.87
C LYS A 822 -0.52 -52.69 31.30
N THR A 823 -0.99 -51.90 32.27
CA THR A 823 -1.02 -52.29 33.69
C THR A 823 -2.02 -53.42 33.94
N VAL A 824 -3.16 -53.39 33.24
CA VAL A 824 -4.19 -54.44 33.31
C VAL A 824 -3.71 -55.71 32.62
N ALA A 825 -3.12 -55.59 31.43
CA ALA A 825 -2.57 -56.72 30.69
C ALA A 825 -1.42 -57.43 31.45
N LEU A 826 -0.55 -56.65 32.12
CA LEU A 826 0.52 -57.19 32.96
C LEU A 826 -0.03 -57.94 34.18
N ARG A 827 -1.13 -57.48 34.78
CA ARG A 827 -1.81 -58.15 35.92
C ARG A 827 -2.52 -59.43 35.51
N ALA A 828 -3.06 -59.50 34.29
CA ALA A 828 -3.72 -60.68 33.74
C ALA A 828 -2.75 -61.74 33.19
N GLY A 829 -1.43 -61.60 33.40
CA GLY A 829 -0.42 -62.56 32.97
C GLY A 829 0.06 -62.41 31.51
N TYR A 830 -0.42 -61.41 30.77
CA TYR A 830 -0.09 -61.20 29.37
C TYR A 830 1.03 -60.17 29.18
N MET A 831 2.26 -60.54 29.55
CA MET A 831 3.38 -59.60 29.74
C MET A 831 3.85 -58.83 28.49
N LYS A 832 3.53 -59.29 27.27
CA LYS A 832 3.96 -58.65 26.01
C LYS A 832 2.82 -58.34 25.02
N THR A 833 1.59 -58.79 25.28
CA THR A 833 0.48 -58.67 24.31
C THR A 833 0.09 -57.22 24.04
N TRP A 834 0.10 -56.35 25.06
CA TRP A 834 -0.18 -54.92 24.89
C TRP A 834 0.81 -54.24 23.94
N LEU A 835 2.08 -54.66 23.98
CA LEU A 835 3.14 -54.10 23.15
C LEU A 835 3.00 -54.56 21.70
N TYR A 836 2.68 -55.83 21.47
CA TYR A 836 2.40 -56.34 20.12
C TYR A 836 1.12 -55.73 19.53
N ALA A 837 0.06 -55.58 20.34
CA ALA A 837 -1.17 -54.93 19.90
C ALA A 837 -0.96 -53.44 19.57
N HIS A 838 -0.24 -52.70 20.43
CA HIS A 838 0.16 -51.32 20.15
C HIS A 838 0.98 -51.23 18.86
N LEU A 839 2.03 -52.04 18.73
CA LEU A 839 2.90 -52.03 17.55
C LEU A 839 2.12 -52.36 16.27
N PHE A 840 1.31 -53.42 16.29
CA PHE A 840 0.51 -53.83 15.13
C PHE A 840 -0.41 -52.72 14.65
N VAL A 841 -1.19 -52.12 15.56
CA VAL A 841 -2.13 -51.04 15.23
C VAL A 841 -1.40 -49.78 14.73
N GLN A 842 -0.26 -49.44 15.34
CA GLN A 842 0.54 -48.29 14.89
C GLN A 842 1.19 -48.53 13.52
N VAL A 843 1.65 -49.75 13.23
CA VAL A 843 2.15 -50.10 11.89
C VAL A 843 1.04 -50.00 10.85
N VAL A 844 -0.17 -50.47 11.15
CA VAL A 844 -1.33 -50.31 10.25
C VAL A 844 -1.64 -48.83 10.01
N ALA A 845 -1.62 -47.98 11.04
CA ALA A 845 -1.79 -46.54 10.89
C ALA A 845 -0.73 -45.90 9.98
N LEU A 846 0.53 -46.32 10.11
CA LEU A 846 1.62 -45.84 9.25
C LEU A 846 1.48 -46.32 7.79
N VAL A 847 0.98 -47.54 7.55
CA VAL A 847 0.68 -48.03 6.20
C VAL A 847 -0.40 -47.20 5.53
N PHE A 848 -1.50 -46.88 6.25
CA PHE A 848 -2.53 -45.98 5.73
C PHE A 848 -1.99 -44.56 5.49
N THR A 849 -1.12 -44.07 6.38
CA THR A 849 -0.46 -42.77 6.22
C THR A 849 0.41 -42.75 4.96
N ALA A 850 1.20 -43.80 4.72
CA ALA A 850 2.02 -43.92 3.52
C ALA A 850 1.16 -44.02 2.25
N ALA A 851 0.09 -44.82 2.27
CA ALA A 851 -0.83 -44.94 1.15
C ALA A 851 -1.51 -43.60 0.82
N GLY A 852 -2.04 -42.91 1.84
CA GLY A 852 -2.64 -41.59 1.64
C GLY A 852 -1.63 -40.56 1.15
N PHE A 853 -0.39 -40.57 1.66
CA PHE A 853 0.67 -39.69 1.15
C PHE A 853 0.97 -39.96 -0.33
N VAL A 854 1.07 -41.22 -0.74
CA VAL A 854 1.27 -41.60 -2.16
C VAL A 854 0.11 -41.11 -3.04
N MET A 855 -1.13 -41.19 -2.57
CA MET A 855 -2.29 -40.66 -3.30
C MET A 855 -2.17 -39.16 -3.54
N ALA A 856 -1.82 -38.38 -2.51
CA ALA A 856 -1.61 -36.94 -2.64
C ALA A 856 -0.40 -36.60 -3.53
N TYR A 857 0.73 -37.28 -3.34
CA TYR A 857 1.93 -37.10 -4.15
C TYR A 857 1.64 -37.33 -5.64
N LYS A 858 0.99 -38.44 -5.99
CA LYS A 858 0.63 -38.73 -7.38
C LYS A 858 -0.35 -37.71 -7.95
N ALA A 859 -1.38 -37.35 -7.18
CA ALA A 859 -2.37 -36.37 -7.62
C ALA A 859 -1.77 -35.01 -7.98
N ILE A 860 -0.71 -34.61 -7.26
CA ILE A 860 -0.01 -33.34 -7.50
C ILE A 860 1.04 -33.53 -8.60
N LYS A 861 1.83 -34.61 -8.58
CA LYS A 861 2.87 -34.89 -9.59
C LYS A 861 2.30 -35.01 -11.00
N ASP A 862 1.12 -35.62 -11.14
CA ASP A 862 0.49 -35.84 -12.44
C ASP A 862 -0.29 -34.60 -12.93
N ALA A 863 -0.39 -33.56 -12.11
CA ALA A 863 -1.07 -32.32 -12.42
C ALA A 863 -0.08 -31.22 -12.83
N ASP A 864 -0.46 -30.44 -13.83
CA ASP A 864 0.38 -29.35 -14.34
C ASP A 864 0.26 -28.12 -13.43
N GLY A 865 1.39 -27.49 -13.10
CA GLY A 865 1.41 -26.21 -12.41
C GLY A 865 1.08 -26.22 -10.92
N VAL A 866 1.24 -27.35 -10.23
CA VAL A 866 0.98 -27.44 -8.80
C VAL A 866 2.21 -27.99 -8.09
N ASP A 867 2.74 -27.21 -7.15
CA ASP A 867 3.85 -27.66 -6.31
C ASP A 867 3.36 -28.28 -4.99
N HIS A 868 4.14 -29.23 -4.49
CA HIS A 868 3.80 -30.10 -3.36
C HIS A 868 3.82 -29.37 -2.02
N MET A 869 4.58 -28.27 -1.89
CA MET A 869 4.88 -27.63 -0.60
C MET A 869 4.47 -26.16 -0.51
N THR A 870 3.71 -25.64 -1.47
CA THR A 870 3.25 -24.24 -1.48
C THR A 870 2.34 -23.94 -0.28
N TYR A 871 1.40 -24.84 0.01
CA TYR A 871 0.30 -24.58 0.94
C TYR A 871 0.59 -24.98 2.40
N ARG A 872 -0.21 -24.47 3.34
CA ARG A 872 -0.08 -24.76 4.79
C ARG A 872 -0.35 -26.24 5.13
N HIS A 873 -1.37 -26.85 4.51
CA HIS A 873 -1.73 -28.25 4.76
C HIS A 873 -0.59 -29.25 4.49
N PRO A 874 0.10 -29.26 3.33
CA PRO A 874 1.20 -30.21 3.09
C PRO A 874 2.37 -30.00 4.05
N LYS A 875 2.65 -28.76 4.49
CA LYS A 875 3.66 -28.47 5.53
C LYS A 875 3.29 -29.11 6.87
N LEU A 876 2.04 -28.96 7.31
CA LEU A 876 1.53 -29.58 8.54
C LEU A 876 1.52 -31.12 8.43
N GLY A 877 1.03 -31.66 7.32
CA GLY A 877 0.99 -33.10 7.05
C GLY A 877 2.39 -33.73 7.03
N MET A 878 3.37 -33.05 6.46
CA MET A 878 4.77 -33.49 6.51
C MET A 878 5.31 -33.53 7.94
N GLY A 879 4.97 -32.54 8.77
CA GLY A 879 5.27 -32.56 10.20
C GLY A 879 4.70 -33.79 10.93
N VAL A 880 3.46 -34.18 10.60
CA VAL A 880 2.82 -35.39 11.13
C VAL A 880 3.56 -36.66 10.70
N ILE A 881 3.97 -36.76 9.42
CA ILE A 881 4.75 -37.89 8.90
C ILE A 881 6.10 -38.00 9.63
N TYR A 882 6.83 -36.89 9.80
CA TYR A 882 8.09 -36.89 10.53
C TYR A 882 7.93 -37.25 12.00
N ALA A 883 6.88 -36.75 12.66
CA ALA A 883 6.57 -37.11 14.04
C ALA A 883 6.25 -38.61 14.17
N GLY A 884 5.46 -39.17 13.24
CA GLY A 884 5.14 -40.60 13.19
C GLY A 884 6.37 -41.48 12.94
N ALA A 885 7.24 -41.10 12.01
CA ALA A 885 8.51 -41.80 11.75
C ALA A 885 9.44 -41.75 12.98
N THR A 886 9.55 -40.59 13.62
CA THR A 886 10.32 -40.41 14.85
C THR A 886 9.78 -41.29 15.97
N GLN A 887 8.45 -41.38 16.12
CA GLN A 887 7.81 -42.26 17.09
C GLN A 887 8.14 -43.74 16.87
N LEU A 888 8.13 -44.19 15.61
CA LEU A 888 8.54 -45.54 15.26
C LEU A 888 10.01 -45.80 15.60
N LEU A 889 10.92 -44.90 15.21
CA LEU A 889 12.35 -45.02 15.50
C LEU A 889 12.64 -45.05 17.01
N MET A 890 12.02 -44.17 17.78
CA MET A 890 12.11 -44.19 19.24
C MET A 890 11.61 -45.52 19.80
N GLY A 891 10.50 -46.05 19.27
CA GLY A 891 9.95 -47.35 19.65
C GLY A 891 10.88 -48.52 19.35
N LEU A 892 11.63 -48.48 18.24
CA LEU A 892 12.62 -49.50 17.86
C LEU A 892 13.89 -49.42 18.74
N LEU A 893 14.33 -48.21 19.08
CA LEU A 893 15.49 -47.96 19.95
C LEU A 893 15.15 -48.03 21.45
N ARG A 894 13.94 -48.53 21.78
CA ARG A 894 13.41 -48.61 23.13
C ARG A 894 14.37 -49.37 24.07
N PRO A 895 14.89 -48.73 25.14
CA PRO A 895 15.72 -49.42 26.13
C PRO A 895 14.98 -50.57 26.82
N HIS A 896 15.71 -51.63 27.18
CA HIS A 896 15.15 -52.79 27.88
C HIS A 896 14.40 -52.36 29.15
N ALA A 897 13.28 -53.06 29.42
CA ALA A 897 12.54 -52.85 30.66
C ALA A 897 13.30 -53.51 31.81
N PRO A 898 13.39 -52.87 33.00
CA PRO A 898 14.05 -53.48 34.15
C PRO A 898 13.36 -54.80 34.53
N SER A 899 14.14 -55.76 35.01
CA SER A 899 13.58 -56.94 35.67
C SER A 899 12.87 -56.54 36.97
N ARG A 900 12.07 -57.43 37.58
CA ARG A 900 11.23 -57.11 38.75
C ARG A 900 12.00 -56.54 39.94
N ASP A 901 13.31 -56.82 40.01
CA ASP A 901 14.18 -56.48 41.14
C ASP A 901 15.30 -55.49 40.75
N GLU A 902 15.29 -54.94 39.53
CA GLU A 902 16.29 -53.98 39.05
C GLU A 902 15.78 -52.53 39.03
N PRO A 903 16.61 -51.54 39.43
CA PRO A 903 16.26 -50.14 39.32
C PRO A 903 16.15 -49.71 37.85
N LYS A 904 15.20 -48.82 37.56
CA LYS A 904 14.95 -48.33 36.21
C LYS A 904 16.11 -47.44 35.73
N LEU A 905 16.74 -47.82 34.62
CA LEU A 905 17.79 -47.03 33.97
C LEU A 905 17.29 -45.62 33.59
N VAL A 906 18.14 -44.60 33.76
CA VAL A 906 17.82 -43.19 33.41
C VAL A 906 17.38 -43.06 31.94
N ARG A 907 18.08 -43.75 31.02
CA ARG A 907 17.71 -43.79 29.58
C ARG A 907 16.29 -44.30 29.34
N ARG A 908 15.85 -45.30 30.12
CA ARG A 908 14.49 -45.87 30.06
C ARG A 908 13.45 -44.87 30.55
N TRP A 909 13.79 -44.09 31.58
CA TRP A 909 12.92 -43.04 32.10
C TRP A 909 12.73 -41.88 31.11
N ILE A 910 13.83 -41.37 30.53
CA ILE A 910 13.80 -40.33 29.49
C ILE A 910 12.98 -40.78 28.28
N PHE A 911 13.22 -42.01 27.80
CA PHE A 911 12.46 -42.59 26.68
C PHE A 911 10.95 -42.56 26.95
N GLU A 912 10.49 -42.96 28.13
CA GLU A 912 9.05 -43.04 28.43
C GLU A 912 8.36 -41.68 28.51
N ILE A 913 9.10 -40.62 28.85
CA ILE A 913 8.60 -39.25 28.83
C ILE A 913 8.56 -38.75 27.38
N LEU A 914 9.70 -38.79 26.68
CA LEU A 914 9.80 -38.26 25.32
C LEU A 914 8.85 -38.98 24.35
N HIS A 915 8.80 -40.32 24.38
CA HIS A 915 7.92 -41.10 23.52
C HIS A 915 6.44 -40.71 23.74
N ARG A 916 6.05 -40.43 24.98
CA ARG A 916 4.70 -40.02 25.34
C ARG A 916 4.39 -38.58 24.90
N VAL A 917 5.28 -37.63 25.18
CA VAL A 917 5.09 -36.21 24.85
C VAL A 917 5.02 -36.03 23.33
N VAL A 918 5.99 -36.57 22.60
CA VAL A 918 6.01 -36.50 21.13
C VAL A 918 4.80 -37.26 20.54
N GLY A 919 4.32 -38.33 21.20
CA GLY A 919 3.18 -39.11 20.72
C GLY A 919 1.85 -38.36 20.82
N TYR A 920 1.59 -37.70 21.96
CA TYR A 920 0.42 -36.83 22.09
C TYR A 920 0.52 -35.59 21.21
N GLY A 921 1.72 -34.99 21.10
CA GLY A 921 1.97 -33.88 20.19
C GLY A 921 1.64 -34.23 18.74
N ALA A 922 2.04 -35.43 18.28
CA ALA A 922 1.72 -35.92 16.93
C ALA A 922 0.21 -36.05 16.69
N LEU A 923 -0.57 -36.52 17.68
CA LEU A 923 -2.03 -36.59 17.56
C LEU A 923 -2.69 -35.22 17.45
N VAL A 924 -2.25 -34.24 18.25
CA VAL A 924 -2.77 -32.86 18.19
C VAL A 924 -2.45 -32.25 16.83
N LEU A 925 -1.20 -32.39 16.37
CA LEU A 925 -0.76 -31.90 15.07
C LEU A 925 -1.56 -32.55 13.93
N ALA A 926 -1.86 -33.85 14.03
CA ALA A 926 -2.64 -34.57 13.03
C ALA A 926 -4.09 -34.07 12.92
N VAL A 927 -4.73 -33.74 14.04
CA VAL A 927 -6.08 -33.13 14.02
C VAL A 927 -6.05 -31.78 13.31
N ILE A 928 -5.08 -30.92 13.63
CA ILE A 928 -4.91 -29.60 12.98
C ILE A 928 -4.67 -29.79 11.47
N ALA A 929 -3.80 -30.74 11.10
CA ALA A 929 -3.49 -31.04 9.70
C ALA A 929 -4.72 -31.55 8.92
N MET A 930 -5.52 -32.43 9.51
CA MET A 930 -6.74 -32.96 8.88
C MET A 930 -7.81 -31.88 8.70
N LEU A 931 -8.07 -31.05 9.70
CA LEU A 931 -9.03 -29.94 9.59
C LEU A 931 -8.59 -28.90 8.56
N SER A 932 -7.29 -28.56 8.54
CA SER A 932 -6.72 -27.70 7.50
C SER A 932 -6.86 -28.31 6.09
N GLY A 933 -6.69 -29.64 5.96
CA GLY A 933 -6.86 -30.35 4.70
C GLY A 933 -8.31 -30.37 4.19
N ILE A 934 -9.28 -30.51 5.11
CA ILE A 934 -10.72 -30.46 4.78
C ILE A 934 -11.11 -29.07 4.26
N ASN A 935 -10.67 -28.00 4.93
CA ASN A 935 -10.93 -26.64 4.46
C ASN A 935 -10.29 -26.40 3.09
N LYS A 936 -9.06 -26.87 2.87
CA LYS A 936 -8.40 -26.73 1.56
C LYS A 936 -9.10 -27.54 0.46
N ALA A 937 -9.61 -28.72 0.79
CA ALA A 937 -10.37 -29.53 -0.16
C ALA A 937 -11.72 -28.89 -0.53
N MET A 938 -12.34 -28.12 0.36
CA MET A 938 -13.53 -27.32 0.05
C MET A 938 -13.16 -26.08 -0.78
N GLU A 939 -12.12 -25.35 -0.41
CA GLU A 939 -11.63 -24.18 -1.16
C GLU A 939 -11.28 -24.51 -2.62
N LEU A 940 -10.82 -25.74 -2.87
CA LEU A 940 -10.50 -26.25 -4.22
C LEU A 940 -11.66 -27.05 -4.86
N ASP A 941 -12.87 -26.98 -4.31
CA ASP A 941 -14.09 -27.68 -4.79
C ASP A 941 -13.93 -29.20 -4.97
N HIS A 942 -12.95 -29.82 -4.29
CA HIS A 942 -12.84 -31.27 -4.25
C HIS A 942 -13.96 -31.88 -3.42
N ILE A 943 -14.55 -31.16 -2.45
CA ILE A 943 -15.69 -31.61 -1.65
C ILE A 943 -16.80 -30.54 -1.61
N SER A 944 -18.06 -30.97 -1.61
CA SER A 944 -19.22 -30.06 -1.62
C SER A 944 -19.70 -29.62 -0.23
N ALA A 945 -19.19 -30.23 0.84
CA ALA A 945 -19.55 -29.88 2.22
C ALA A 945 -18.47 -30.28 3.23
N VAL A 946 -18.11 -29.37 4.15
CA VAL A 946 -17.12 -29.62 5.21
C VAL A 946 -17.67 -30.38 6.41
N ARG A 947 -18.96 -30.18 6.74
CA ARG A 947 -19.60 -30.75 7.93
C ARG A 947 -19.41 -32.27 8.07
N PRO A 948 -19.70 -33.12 7.06
CA PRO A 948 -19.57 -34.57 7.21
C PRO A 948 -18.12 -35.02 7.46
N TRP A 949 -17.16 -34.37 6.82
CA TRP A 949 -15.73 -34.66 7.00
C TRP A 949 -15.23 -34.23 8.38
N ASN A 950 -15.64 -33.05 8.86
CA ASN A 950 -15.31 -32.59 10.21
C ASN A 950 -15.89 -33.52 11.29
N ILE A 951 -17.12 -34.00 11.11
CA ILE A 951 -17.72 -34.99 12.01
C ILE A 951 -16.92 -36.29 12.02
N ALA A 952 -16.48 -36.77 10.85
CA ALA A 952 -15.67 -37.98 10.73
C ALA A 952 -14.29 -37.88 11.40
N VAL A 953 -13.76 -36.66 11.62
CA VAL A 953 -12.54 -36.41 12.39
C VAL A 953 -12.84 -36.24 13.88
N ILE A 954 -13.78 -35.37 14.23
CA ILE A 954 -14.00 -34.92 15.61
C ILE A 954 -14.64 -36.03 16.46
N MET A 955 -15.63 -36.75 15.94
CA MET A 955 -16.35 -37.78 16.71
C MET A 955 -15.42 -38.89 17.23
N PRO A 956 -14.54 -39.50 16.40
CA PRO A 956 -13.58 -40.51 16.89
C PRO A 956 -12.55 -39.96 17.88
N VAL A 957 -12.11 -38.72 17.70
CA VAL A 957 -11.15 -38.06 18.59
C VAL A 957 -11.77 -37.82 19.97
N VAL A 958 -13.01 -37.31 20.03
CA VAL A 958 -13.75 -37.11 21.28
C VAL A 958 -14.02 -38.44 21.98
N LEU A 959 -14.45 -39.46 21.23
CA LEU A 959 -14.64 -40.81 21.77
C LEU A 959 -13.34 -41.36 22.38
N THR A 960 -12.21 -41.16 21.69
CA THR A 960 -10.91 -41.62 22.20
C THR A 960 -10.51 -40.86 23.46
N ALA A 961 -10.69 -39.53 23.51
CA ALA A 961 -10.41 -38.74 24.69
C ALA A 961 -11.22 -39.23 25.91
N PHE A 962 -12.51 -39.52 25.71
CA PHE A 962 -13.37 -40.11 26.73
C PHE A 962 -12.84 -41.46 27.22
N VAL A 963 -12.48 -42.37 26.32
CA VAL A 963 -11.92 -43.68 26.67
C VAL A 963 -10.58 -43.55 27.41
N LEU A 964 -9.72 -42.61 27.01
CA LEU A 964 -8.43 -42.37 27.68
C LEU A 964 -8.62 -41.83 29.11
N ILE A 965 -9.61 -40.96 29.33
CA ILE A 965 -9.98 -40.48 30.67
C ILE A 965 -10.52 -41.64 31.51
N ALA A 966 -11.49 -42.39 30.98
CA ALA A 966 -12.11 -43.52 31.67
C ALA A 966 -11.08 -44.61 32.06
N THR A 967 -10.16 -44.95 31.14
CA THR A 967 -9.09 -45.91 31.42
C THR A 967 -8.07 -45.39 32.44
N THR A 968 -7.79 -44.07 32.45
CA THR A 968 -6.92 -43.46 33.47
C THR A 968 -7.56 -43.54 34.86
N ILE A 969 -8.85 -43.21 34.97
CA ILE A 969 -9.62 -43.34 36.21
C ILE A 969 -9.64 -44.79 36.69
N TYR A 970 -9.92 -45.75 35.79
CA TYR A 970 -9.95 -47.17 36.11
C TYR A 970 -8.59 -47.69 36.64
N VAL A 971 -7.49 -47.31 36.00
CA VAL A 971 -6.14 -47.70 36.44
C VAL A 971 -5.80 -47.08 37.80
N TYR A 972 -6.23 -45.84 38.05
CA TYR A 972 -6.04 -45.17 39.33
C TYR A 972 -6.80 -45.88 40.47
N ILE A 973 -8.08 -46.19 40.26
CA ILE A 973 -8.92 -46.87 41.26
C ILE A 973 -8.42 -48.29 41.56
N THR A 974 -7.88 -48.98 40.56
CA THR A 974 -7.38 -50.35 40.71
C THR A 974 -5.90 -50.42 41.13
N ALA A 975 -5.24 -49.30 41.43
CA ALA A 975 -3.88 -49.31 41.96
C ALA A 975 -3.89 -49.73 43.44
N GLU A 976 -3.27 -50.86 43.80
CA GLU A 976 -3.06 -51.22 45.21
C GLU A 976 -2.17 -50.17 45.89
N PRO A 977 -2.44 -49.80 47.16
CA PRO A 977 -1.59 -48.88 47.90
C PRO A 977 -0.18 -49.49 48.06
N PRO A 978 0.89 -48.68 47.99
CA PRO A 978 2.26 -49.17 48.11
C PRO A 978 2.44 -49.84 49.47
N ASN A 979 2.93 -51.09 49.47
CA ASN A 979 3.23 -51.87 50.67
C ASN A 979 4.31 -51.13 51.49
N THR A 980 3.91 -50.54 52.62
CA THR A 980 4.69 -49.61 53.45
C THR A 980 6.00 -50.20 54.01
N THR A 981 6.15 -51.52 53.98
CA THR A 981 7.37 -52.24 54.39
C THR A 981 8.53 -52.11 53.41
N ARG A 982 8.29 -51.83 52.11
CA ARG A 982 9.37 -51.76 51.09
C ARG A 982 10.04 -50.39 50.98
N VAL A 983 9.36 -49.30 51.36
CA VAL A 983 9.93 -47.94 51.32
C VAL A 983 10.95 -47.74 52.45
N ALA A 984 10.66 -48.27 53.64
CA ALA A 984 11.55 -48.18 54.79
C ALA A 984 12.92 -48.87 54.59
N PHE A 985 12.97 -49.97 53.82
CA PHE A 985 14.23 -50.68 53.54
C PHE A 985 15.14 -49.92 52.54
N ALA A 986 14.55 -49.28 51.54
CA ALA A 986 15.32 -48.55 50.52
C ALA A 986 15.91 -47.23 51.06
N ASP A 987 15.22 -46.59 52.00
CA ASP A 987 15.74 -45.39 52.69
C ASP A 987 16.81 -45.76 53.73
N TYR A 988 16.73 -46.95 54.35
CA TYR A 988 17.74 -47.47 55.26
C TYR A 988 19.07 -47.81 54.55
N GLU A 989 19.03 -48.41 53.36
CA GLU A 989 20.26 -48.67 52.56
C GLU A 989 20.93 -47.37 52.08
N LYS A 990 20.15 -46.37 51.68
CA LYS A 990 20.69 -45.06 51.26
C LYS A 990 21.31 -44.28 52.41
N ALA A 991 20.78 -44.41 53.63
CA ALA A 991 21.36 -43.79 54.81
C ALA A 991 22.68 -44.45 55.25
N ASN A 992 22.81 -45.78 55.09
CA ASN A 992 24.04 -46.50 55.41
C ASN A 992 25.15 -46.35 54.34
N ALA A 993 24.81 -46.09 53.08
CA ALA A 993 25.80 -45.81 52.04
C ALA A 993 26.50 -44.45 52.20
N TYR A 994 25.91 -43.50 52.93
CA TYR A 994 26.48 -42.16 53.16
C TYR A 994 27.36 -42.06 54.42
N LYS A 995 27.43 -43.12 55.23
CA LYS A 995 28.26 -43.19 56.45
C LYS A 995 29.05 -44.50 56.49
N GLY A 996 30.16 -44.55 55.76
CA GLY A 996 30.97 -45.76 55.66
C GLY A 996 32.37 -45.58 55.12
N GLY A 997 33.09 -44.53 55.55
CA GLY A 997 34.55 -44.48 55.54
C GLY A 997 35.06 -44.48 56.99
N GLU A 998 35.60 -45.63 57.42
CA GLU A 998 36.37 -45.87 58.66
C GLU A 998 35.70 -45.55 60.01
N GLN A 999 35.28 -46.58 60.75
CA GLN A 999 36.08 -47.15 61.86
C GLN A 999 35.39 -48.37 62.49
N LYS A 1000 36.22 -49.34 62.87
CA LYS A 1000 35.90 -50.53 63.66
C LYS A 1000 35.29 -50.14 65.02
N GLY A 1001 34.26 -50.86 65.46
CA GLY A 1001 33.74 -50.78 66.82
C GLY A 1001 32.58 -51.74 67.05
N GLU A 1002 32.62 -52.41 68.18
CA GLU A 1002 31.86 -53.59 68.62
C GLU A 1002 30.59 -53.19 69.43
N LEU A 1003 29.48 -53.95 69.25
CA LEU A 1003 28.23 -54.08 70.07
C LEU A 1003 27.53 -52.79 70.59
N ASP A 1004 26.20 -52.66 70.76
CA ASP A 1004 25.23 -53.48 71.52
C ASP A 1004 23.79 -52.97 71.25
N THR A 1005 22.82 -53.80 71.62
CA THR A 1005 21.37 -53.61 71.67
C THR A 1005 20.86 -52.46 72.56
N ALA A 1006 19.63 -52.00 72.24
CA ALA A 1006 18.63 -51.27 73.05
C ALA A 1006 18.39 -49.77 72.79
N THR A 1007 17.09 -49.41 72.87
CA THR A 1007 16.48 -48.05 73.01
C THR A 1007 16.40 -47.25 71.68
N VAL A 1008 15.26 -46.69 71.22
CA VAL A 1008 14.33 -45.78 71.93
C VAL A 1008 12.92 -45.81 71.28
N LEU A 1009 11.92 -46.04 72.12
CA LEU A 1009 10.50 -45.70 71.97
C LEU A 1009 10.24 -44.24 72.41
N HIS A 1010 9.10 -43.67 71.97
CA HIS A 1010 8.46 -42.41 72.44
C HIS A 1010 9.02 -41.09 71.89
N ALA A 1011 8.25 -40.03 71.55
CA ALA A 1011 6.82 -39.72 71.68
C ALA A 1011 6.44 -38.38 70.98
N LYS A 1012 5.11 -38.18 70.80
CA LYS A 1012 4.32 -36.91 70.72
C LYS A 1012 4.52 -36.01 69.47
N GLY A 1013 3.50 -35.45 68.80
CA GLY A 1013 2.06 -35.28 69.07
C GLY A 1013 1.74 -33.86 69.57
N SER A 1014 1.24 -32.97 68.70
CA SER A 1014 0.22 -31.93 68.97
C SER A 1014 -0.02 -30.98 67.79
N ASP A 1015 -1.30 -30.86 67.42
CA ASP A 1015 -2.09 -29.83 66.74
C ASP A 1015 -1.48 -28.48 66.29
N VAL A 1016 -1.95 -27.96 65.14
CA VAL A 1016 -2.78 -26.72 64.98
C VAL A 1016 -3.21 -26.58 63.50
N THR A 1017 -4.52 -26.37 63.27
CA THR A 1017 -5.19 -25.87 62.02
C THR A 1017 -5.56 -24.37 62.19
N PRO A 1018 -6.17 -23.64 61.22
CA PRO A 1018 -6.01 -23.49 59.76
C PRO A 1018 -5.96 -22.00 59.28
N ALA A 1019 -6.07 -21.77 57.96
CA ALA A 1019 -6.43 -20.55 57.18
C ALA A 1019 -5.27 -19.76 56.51
N MET A 1020 -5.09 -19.92 55.19
CA MET A 1020 -5.79 -19.23 54.08
C MET A 1020 -5.67 -20.07 52.81
#